data_AF-A0A349YM02-F1
#
_entry.id   AF-A0A349YM02-F1
#
_cell.length_a   1.000
_cell.length_b   1.000
_cell.length_c   1.000
_cell.angle_alpha   90.00
_cell.angle_beta   90.00
_cell.angle_gamma   90.00
#
_symmetry.space_group_name_H-M   'P 1'
#
loop_
_entity.id
_entity.type
_entity.pdbx_description
1 polymer ?
#
loop_
_entity_poly.entity_id
_entity_poly.type
_entity_poly.pdbx_seq_one_letter_code
_entity_poly.pdbx_strand_id
1 'polypeptide(L)'
;MEALNKNAMNQVPEGTIIFKESDIANYVGLILRGRVQIAGKGSKVIAGAGTFIGVADFATGRYQASYYAVDNVIIYVFEVASFEDLKKAVSTNRDYGGLMIASQTRYIKELERIRGELEDQGQKLMTFLNDTYKELLTFSVRSGYPTQDISLLQDLAPIQSVLKEKQEAIEYYCASSELSIDLFKTFYSDSKISVYAAKQQVEVINSLMKECTELTCYIVEAMSCLYSEDSTCLLRQIVQLIRDTSEDKNNKESISHLFERSVEMINKTESLLNQETGYDVILNREYLEETYYAIMSGDFSTSSQEGNSEEEVLDENAAMLEVKDSLNKILLYSGETEEKTRAFKDMLNEFVQLKDKSSTEDNARKIRRRISEAYYELYQKVFLKAYEKQETNTVIDLFLNFGFIDENLLTKEQILDLYRLRFDVENTAPCRIYSMKDWLTQIYEQKKDPSKSEFDLDYYDHLRERKRMEKLSDSQINSLSQDKNLKLEYEIKNMLKYNTRIASGRISTYVPFLYKDVFYSRVQKAFHSAKEINAAVNRLLSVDYSIFYRERVYSDLENGVTKEYIMEQVFPDIILLPVCGSRAIMWQEITGRKRNTPGRFLFPVLTEENLEGMLVELFGRFRWELCRTIQGTAWNNIQYPSLTSEYVDYIQFYQKNRDLTTEKKEKLKAQIARGRGNNREVFLIDYIAWVTREYRGEIRLNKVARALLASYVPFPKAIREKVTSQPIFAEAFNKFERQRTHKVRELEMRIRALEKDGVTVPDVVMETLEFYKDK
;
A
#
# COMPACT_ATOMS: atom_id res chain seq x y z
N MET A 1 12.73 1.68 24.62
CA MET A 1 13.77 0.65 24.87
C MET A 1 14.74 1.27 25.87
N GLU A 2 14.71 0.85 27.13
CA GLU A 2 15.78 1.23 28.08
C GLU A 2 17.06 0.52 27.63
N ALA A 3 18.16 1.26 27.52
CA ALA A 3 19.44 0.68 27.12
C ALA A 3 19.95 -0.21 28.27
N LEU A 4 20.08 -1.52 28.03
CA LEU A 4 20.68 -2.45 29.00
C LEU A 4 22.13 -2.01 29.29
N ASN A 5 22.49 -1.95 30.56
CA ASN A 5 23.84 -1.66 31.01
C ASN A 5 24.77 -2.82 30.64
N LYS A 6 25.86 -2.49 29.93
CA LYS A 6 26.84 -3.45 29.44
C LYS A 6 27.72 -4.00 30.57
N ASN A 7 28.06 -5.28 30.49
CA ASN A 7 28.91 -5.97 31.48
C ASN A 7 28.43 -5.75 32.92
N ALA A 8 27.11 -5.71 33.10
CA ALA A 8 26.48 -5.37 34.36
C ALA A 8 25.17 -6.16 34.55
N MET A 9 24.69 -6.14 35.80
CA MET A 9 23.38 -6.65 36.16
C MET A 9 22.29 -5.66 35.75
N ASN A 10 21.24 -6.16 35.12
CA ASN A 10 20.09 -5.41 34.67
C ASN A 10 18.82 -6.00 35.29
N GLN A 11 17.90 -5.12 35.70
CA GLN A 11 16.54 -5.49 36.08
C GLN A 11 15.63 -5.21 34.91
N VAL A 12 14.96 -6.23 34.41
CA VAL A 12 14.10 -6.16 33.23
C VAL A 12 12.67 -6.46 33.67
N PRO A 13 11.74 -5.49 33.54
CA PRO A 13 10.33 -5.72 33.85
C PRO A 13 9.69 -6.77 32.93
N GLU A 14 8.67 -7.45 33.46
CA GLU A 14 7.79 -8.35 32.68
C GLU A 14 7.28 -7.69 31.38
N GLY A 15 7.23 -8.44 30.29
CA GLY A 15 6.78 -7.99 28.97
C GLY A 15 7.84 -7.23 28.16
N THR A 16 9.01 -6.96 28.72
CA THR A 16 10.07 -6.20 28.03
C THR A 16 10.89 -7.11 27.09
N ILE A 17 11.22 -6.59 25.90
CA ILE A 17 12.15 -7.24 24.96
C ILE A 17 13.59 -7.00 25.43
N ILE A 18 14.31 -8.09 25.69
CA ILE A 18 15.73 -8.11 26.09
C ILE A 18 16.62 -7.99 24.85
N PHE A 19 16.44 -8.91 23.91
CA PHE A 19 17.11 -8.94 22.61
C PHE A 19 16.04 -9.10 21.52
N LYS A 20 16.17 -8.36 20.42
CA LYS A 20 15.19 -8.40 19.34
C LYS A 20 15.76 -9.15 18.14
N GLU A 21 14.94 -9.98 17.51
CA GLU A 21 15.28 -10.67 16.26
C GLU A 21 15.80 -9.69 15.20
N SER A 22 16.77 -10.13 14.41
CA SER A 22 17.48 -9.35 13.38
C SER A 22 18.36 -8.20 13.88
N ASP A 23 18.31 -7.80 15.16
CA ASP A 23 19.29 -6.87 15.71
C ASP A 23 20.69 -7.49 15.77
N ILE A 24 21.71 -6.64 15.80
CA ILE A 24 23.11 -7.08 15.85
C ILE A 24 23.37 -7.82 17.17
N ALA A 25 23.81 -9.08 17.08
CA ALA A 25 24.09 -9.91 18.25
C ALA A 25 25.50 -9.67 18.78
N ASN A 26 25.64 -8.64 19.61
CA ASN A 26 26.90 -8.32 20.30
C ASN A 26 26.84 -8.57 21.81
N TYR A 27 25.77 -9.22 22.29
CA TYR A 27 25.58 -9.46 23.71
C TYR A 27 25.14 -10.89 23.99
N VAL A 28 25.56 -11.40 25.14
CA VAL A 28 25.14 -12.69 25.69
C VAL A 28 24.62 -12.43 27.10
N GLY A 29 23.49 -13.02 27.45
CA GLY A 29 22.87 -12.83 28.76
C GLY A 29 22.99 -14.05 29.65
N LEU A 30 23.22 -13.87 30.95
CA LEU A 30 23.05 -14.90 31.99
C LEU A 30 21.86 -14.52 32.87
N ILE A 31 20.81 -15.33 32.85
CA ILE A 31 19.62 -15.12 33.66
C ILE A 31 19.96 -15.48 35.11
N LEU A 32 19.97 -14.49 36.00
CA LEU A 32 20.22 -14.69 37.44
C LEU A 32 18.93 -15.01 38.19
N ARG A 33 17.81 -14.43 37.76
CA ARG A 33 16.47 -14.65 38.33
C ARG A 33 15.40 -14.37 37.26
N GLY A 34 14.29 -15.10 37.35
CA GLY A 34 13.15 -14.94 36.44
C GLY A 34 13.20 -15.88 35.24
N ARG A 35 12.30 -15.66 34.28
CA ARG A 35 12.14 -16.45 33.07
C ARG A 35 12.14 -15.57 31.82
N VAL A 36 12.81 -16.06 30.78
CA VAL A 36 12.89 -15.41 29.47
C VAL A 36 12.32 -16.35 28.42
N GLN A 37 11.37 -15.88 27.62
CA GLN A 37 10.86 -16.59 26.46
C GLN A 37 11.70 -16.21 25.24
N ILE A 38 12.25 -17.22 24.57
CA ILE A 38 12.99 -17.12 23.32
C ILE A 38 12.01 -17.51 22.22
N ALA A 39 11.53 -16.54 21.45
CA ALA A 39 10.54 -16.77 20.39
C ALA A 39 11.09 -16.33 19.04
N GLY A 40 11.26 -17.30 18.15
CA GLY A 40 11.61 -17.10 16.74
C GLY A 40 10.64 -17.87 15.84
N LYS A 41 10.75 -17.67 14.53
CA LYS A 41 9.82 -18.25 13.55
C LYS A 41 9.61 -19.76 13.70
N GLY A 42 10.67 -20.52 13.98
CA GLY A 42 10.60 -21.97 14.11
C GLY A 42 10.56 -22.53 15.54
N SER A 43 10.65 -21.71 16.59
CA SER A 43 10.69 -22.24 17.97
C SER A 43 10.32 -21.20 19.03
N LYS A 44 9.76 -21.69 20.13
CA LYS A 44 9.40 -20.92 21.33
C LYS A 44 9.81 -21.68 22.58
N VAL A 45 10.81 -21.16 23.30
CA VAL A 45 11.44 -21.86 24.44
C VAL A 45 11.48 -20.94 25.66
N ILE A 46 11.26 -21.49 26.86
CA ILE A 46 11.37 -20.77 28.13
C ILE A 46 12.70 -21.09 28.82
N ALA A 47 13.54 -20.07 29.01
CA ALA A 47 14.80 -20.13 29.74
C ALA A 47 14.63 -19.60 31.16
N GLY A 48 14.95 -20.43 32.17
CA GLY A 48 14.94 -20.04 33.59
C GLY A 48 16.28 -19.52 34.10
N ALA A 49 16.34 -19.28 35.41
CA ALA A 49 17.56 -18.87 36.11
C ALA A 49 18.72 -19.87 35.93
N GLY A 50 19.94 -19.35 35.81
CA GLY A 50 21.16 -20.10 35.53
C GLY A 50 21.40 -20.39 34.04
N THR A 51 20.54 -19.88 33.15
CA THR A 51 20.64 -20.13 31.70
C THR A 51 21.37 -19.00 30.97
N PHE A 52 22.30 -19.36 30.09
CA PHE A 52 22.90 -18.45 29.12
C PHE A 52 22.03 -18.33 27.87
N ILE A 53 21.78 -17.09 27.42
CA ILE A 53 20.98 -16.75 26.24
C ILE A 53 21.80 -15.90 25.25
N GLY A 54 21.52 -15.99 23.94
CA GLY A 54 22.23 -15.24 22.90
C GLY A 54 23.57 -15.85 22.43
N VAL A 55 23.95 -17.03 22.94
CA VAL A 55 25.25 -17.67 22.60
C VAL A 55 25.31 -18.15 21.15
N ALA A 56 24.24 -18.73 20.61
CA ALA A 56 24.22 -19.16 19.21
C ALA A 56 24.11 -17.96 18.24
N ASP A 57 23.47 -16.89 18.69
CA ASP A 57 23.15 -15.71 17.89
C ASP A 57 24.35 -14.82 17.57
N PHE A 58 25.30 -14.64 18.50
CA PHE A 58 26.49 -13.83 18.20
C PHE A 58 27.35 -14.47 17.10
N ALA A 59 27.32 -15.80 16.98
CA ALA A 59 28.05 -16.52 15.94
C ALA A 59 27.45 -16.32 14.55
N THR A 60 26.13 -16.08 14.44
CA THR A 60 25.45 -15.69 13.20
C THR A 60 25.50 -14.18 12.95
N GLY A 61 25.97 -13.39 13.92
CA GLY A 61 26.08 -11.93 13.87
C GLY A 61 24.78 -11.17 14.12
N ARG A 62 23.65 -11.87 14.24
CA ARG A 62 22.31 -11.33 14.50
C ARG A 62 21.50 -12.29 15.35
N TYR A 63 20.62 -11.75 16.20
CA TYR A 63 19.68 -12.56 16.96
C TYR A 63 18.68 -13.23 16.03
N GLN A 64 18.58 -14.56 16.12
CA GLN A 64 17.68 -15.41 15.32
C GLN A 64 16.28 -15.53 15.94
N ALA A 65 16.10 -15.02 17.16
CA ALA A 65 14.85 -14.98 17.89
C ALA A 65 14.76 -13.70 18.74
N SER A 66 13.53 -13.32 19.12
CA SER A 66 13.28 -12.26 20.09
C SER A 66 13.17 -12.86 21.50
N TYR A 67 13.76 -12.18 22.48
CA TYR A 67 13.87 -12.62 23.86
C TYR A 67 13.00 -11.72 24.74
N TYR A 68 11.95 -12.28 25.34
CA TYR A 68 10.96 -11.54 26.14
C TYR A 68 11.07 -11.92 27.61
N ALA A 69 11.05 -10.95 28.51
CA ALA A 69 10.92 -11.21 29.94
C ALA A 69 9.49 -11.69 30.26
N VAL A 70 9.34 -12.92 30.74
CA VAL A 70 8.03 -13.52 31.11
C VAL A 70 7.57 -13.08 32.49
N ASP A 71 8.51 -12.76 33.36
CA ASP A 71 8.30 -12.14 34.66
C ASP A 71 9.44 -11.12 34.90
N ASN A 72 9.52 -10.53 36.09
CA ASN A 72 10.62 -9.62 36.40
C ASN A 72 11.96 -10.38 36.41
N VAL A 73 12.79 -10.12 35.40
CA VAL A 73 14.06 -10.80 35.16
C VAL A 73 15.23 -9.99 35.72
N ILE A 74 16.16 -10.67 36.39
CA ILE A 74 17.48 -10.14 36.68
C ILE A 74 18.46 -10.84 35.74
N ILE A 75 19.12 -10.09 34.87
CA ILE A 75 20.03 -10.63 33.86
C ILE A 75 21.38 -9.92 33.91
N TYR A 76 22.45 -10.70 33.80
CA TYR A 76 23.79 -10.16 33.59
C TYR A 76 24.11 -10.18 32.09
N VAL A 77 24.45 -9.03 31.50
CA VAL A 77 24.69 -8.91 30.06
C VAL A 77 26.18 -8.76 29.80
N PHE A 78 26.78 -9.70 29.05
CA PHE A 78 28.15 -9.67 28.58
C PHE A 78 28.21 -9.08 27.17
N GLU A 79 29.15 -8.18 26.91
CA GLU A 79 29.46 -7.72 25.55
C GLU A 79 30.41 -8.72 24.89
N VAL A 80 29.94 -9.37 23.82
CA VAL A 80 30.63 -10.47 23.13
C VAL A 80 30.54 -10.24 21.63
N ALA A 81 31.66 -9.88 21.01
CA ALA A 81 31.78 -9.75 19.55
C ALA A 81 32.58 -10.92 18.92
N SER A 82 33.20 -11.76 19.75
CA SER A 82 34.03 -12.88 19.30
C SER A 82 34.03 -14.01 20.32
N PHE A 83 34.43 -15.22 19.89
CA PHE A 83 34.64 -16.34 20.81
C PHE A 83 35.74 -16.07 21.85
N GLU A 84 36.70 -15.18 21.58
CA GLU A 84 37.70 -14.78 22.58
C GLU A 84 37.07 -13.89 23.67
N ASP A 85 36.09 -13.06 23.31
CA ASP A 85 35.34 -12.28 24.30
C ASP A 85 34.39 -13.15 25.11
N LEU A 86 33.78 -14.17 24.49
CA LEU A 86 33.02 -15.19 25.21
C LEU A 86 33.90 -15.94 26.22
N LYS A 87 35.13 -16.29 25.82
CA LYS A 87 36.12 -16.94 26.68
C LYS A 87 36.51 -16.07 27.87
N LYS A 88 36.70 -14.76 27.65
CA LYS A 88 36.92 -13.80 28.74
C LYS A 88 35.71 -13.75 29.67
N ALA A 89 34.50 -13.65 29.13
CA ALA A 89 33.26 -13.60 29.90
C ALA A 89 33.12 -14.82 30.84
N VAL A 90 33.27 -16.04 30.31
CA VAL A 90 33.16 -17.27 31.12
C VAL A 90 34.34 -17.51 32.05
N SER A 91 35.52 -16.93 31.78
CA SER A 91 36.67 -17.04 32.70
C SER A 91 36.51 -16.27 34.01
N THR A 92 35.53 -15.36 34.08
CA THR A 92 35.23 -14.55 35.28
C THR A 92 34.76 -15.40 36.46
N ASN A 93 34.12 -16.54 36.20
CA ASN A 93 33.65 -17.47 37.21
C ASN A 93 33.79 -18.90 36.70
N ARG A 94 34.43 -19.75 37.48
CA ARG A 94 34.69 -21.16 37.13
C ARG A 94 33.42 -21.94 36.75
N ASP A 95 32.26 -21.53 37.25
CA ASP A 95 30.98 -22.20 36.98
C ASP A 95 30.34 -21.76 35.65
N TYR A 96 30.72 -20.61 35.07
CA TYR A 96 30.06 -20.04 33.89
C TYR A 96 30.24 -20.89 32.64
N GLY A 97 31.41 -21.49 32.44
CA GLY A 97 31.65 -22.41 31.33
C GLY A 97 30.68 -23.60 31.36
N GLY A 98 30.52 -24.23 32.53
CA GLY A 98 29.58 -25.32 32.71
C GLY A 98 28.11 -24.90 32.59
N LEU A 99 27.72 -23.76 33.15
CA LEU A 99 26.37 -23.22 33.01
C LEU A 99 26.03 -22.95 31.53
N MET A 100 26.97 -22.37 30.77
CA MET A 100 26.80 -22.09 29.35
C MET A 100 26.59 -23.38 28.53
N ILE A 101 27.40 -24.41 28.76
CA ILE A 101 27.27 -25.69 28.04
C ILE A 101 25.98 -26.41 28.45
N ALA A 102 25.66 -26.47 29.74
CA ALA A 102 24.41 -27.05 30.19
C ALA A 102 23.17 -26.32 29.64
N SER A 103 23.27 -25.00 29.44
CA SER A 103 22.21 -24.19 28.82
C SER A 103 22.00 -24.57 27.37
N GLN A 104 23.08 -24.58 26.56
CA GLN A 104 23.02 -24.95 25.15
C GLN A 104 22.59 -26.41 24.94
N THR A 105 23.05 -27.33 25.80
CA THR A 105 22.66 -28.75 25.75
C THR A 105 21.16 -28.92 25.98
N ARG A 106 20.60 -28.22 26.97
CA ARG A 106 19.14 -28.19 27.21
C ARG A 106 18.40 -27.54 26.06
N TYR A 107 18.96 -26.49 25.46
CA TYR A 107 18.35 -25.84 24.30
C TYR A 107 18.31 -26.75 23.07
N ILE A 108 19.38 -27.52 22.79
CA ILE A 108 19.40 -28.54 21.73
C ILE A 108 18.30 -29.57 21.94
N LYS A 109 18.15 -30.10 23.16
CA LYS A 109 17.08 -31.06 23.48
C LYS A 109 15.69 -30.49 23.22
N GLU A 110 15.47 -29.23 23.60
CA GLU A 110 14.19 -28.58 23.42
C GLU A 110 13.88 -28.31 21.94
N LEU A 111 14.87 -27.85 21.17
CA LEU A 111 14.74 -27.68 19.73
C LEU A 111 14.47 -29.01 19.02
N GLU A 112 15.10 -30.09 19.45
CA GLU A 112 14.85 -31.44 18.90
C GLU A 112 13.44 -31.95 19.23
N ARG A 113 12.92 -31.66 20.42
CA ARG A 113 11.51 -31.95 20.76
C ARG A 113 10.56 -31.18 19.84
N ILE A 114 10.76 -29.86 19.72
CA ILE A 114 9.94 -29.00 18.85
C ILE A 114 10.01 -29.50 17.40
N ARG A 115 11.20 -29.82 16.90
CA ARG A 115 11.42 -30.37 15.56
C ARG A 115 10.57 -31.63 15.34
N GLY A 116 10.63 -32.59 16.27
CA GLY A 116 9.86 -33.82 16.19
C GLY A 116 8.35 -33.61 16.19
N GLU A 117 7.85 -32.64 16.96
CA GLU A 117 6.42 -32.29 16.97
C GLU A 117 5.98 -31.60 15.68
N LEU A 118 6.80 -30.68 15.14
CA LEU A 118 6.55 -30.05 13.84
C LEU A 118 6.58 -31.08 12.70
N GLU A 119 7.54 -32.01 12.71
CA GLU A 119 7.65 -33.07 11.71
C GLU A 119 6.42 -34.01 11.73
N ASP A 120 6.00 -34.45 12.91
CA ASP A 120 4.80 -35.28 13.08
C ASP A 120 3.52 -34.56 12.60
N GLN A 121 3.36 -33.27 12.92
CA GLN A 121 2.19 -32.50 12.50
C GLN A 121 2.20 -32.16 11.02
N GLY A 122 3.36 -31.83 10.45
CA GLY A 122 3.52 -31.65 9.00
C GLY A 122 3.14 -32.92 8.24
N GLN A 123 3.56 -34.09 8.72
CA GLN A 123 3.20 -35.37 8.11
C GLN A 123 1.70 -35.66 8.22
N LYS A 124 1.09 -35.44 9.40
CA LYS A 124 -0.35 -35.61 9.63
C LYS A 124 -1.19 -34.69 8.73
N LEU A 125 -0.80 -33.42 8.62
CA LEU A 125 -1.47 -32.43 7.78
C LEU A 125 -1.37 -32.82 6.30
N MET A 126 -0.18 -33.23 5.82
CA MET A 126 -0.02 -33.65 4.43
C MET A 126 -0.80 -34.92 4.10
N THR A 127 -0.84 -35.91 4.99
CA THR A 127 -1.70 -37.09 4.81
C THR A 127 -3.17 -36.67 4.77
N PHE A 128 -3.60 -35.79 5.66
CA PHE A 128 -4.98 -35.28 5.70
C PHE A 128 -5.39 -34.53 4.43
N LEU A 129 -4.52 -33.64 3.92
CA LEU A 129 -4.75 -32.90 2.66
C LEU A 129 -4.96 -33.86 1.48
N ASN A 130 -4.08 -34.86 1.34
CA ASN A 130 -4.15 -35.84 0.26
C ASN A 130 -5.41 -36.70 0.33
N ASP A 131 -5.78 -37.15 1.53
CA ASP A 131 -6.98 -37.97 1.72
C ASP A 131 -8.25 -37.14 1.47
N THR A 132 -8.31 -35.91 2.00
CA THR A 132 -9.44 -35.00 1.80
C THR A 132 -9.60 -34.63 0.32
N TYR A 133 -8.52 -34.35 -0.39
CA TYR A 133 -8.55 -34.06 -1.83
C TYR A 133 -9.07 -35.26 -2.64
N LYS A 134 -8.62 -36.49 -2.33
CA LYS A 134 -9.14 -37.71 -2.98
C LYS A 134 -10.61 -37.96 -2.68
N GLU A 135 -11.04 -37.72 -1.43
CA GLU A 135 -12.45 -37.82 -1.04
C GLU A 135 -13.29 -36.82 -1.86
N LEU A 136 -12.86 -35.56 -1.98
CA LEU A 136 -13.52 -34.53 -2.81
C LEU A 136 -13.59 -34.90 -4.29
N LEU A 137 -12.51 -35.40 -4.90
CA LEU A 137 -12.52 -35.88 -6.29
C LEU A 137 -13.53 -37.01 -6.49
N THR A 138 -13.62 -37.94 -5.53
CA THR A 138 -14.59 -39.04 -5.57
C THR A 138 -16.03 -38.52 -5.48
N PHE A 139 -16.29 -37.50 -4.66
CA PHE A 139 -17.59 -36.83 -4.58
C PHE A 139 -17.94 -36.06 -5.86
N SER A 140 -16.98 -35.36 -6.45
CA SER A 140 -17.10 -34.64 -7.72
C SER A 140 -17.56 -35.55 -8.86
N VAL A 141 -16.91 -36.71 -9.01
CA VAL A 141 -17.28 -37.72 -10.03
C VAL A 141 -18.68 -38.30 -9.79
N ARG A 142 -19.07 -38.52 -8.54
CA ARG A 142 -20.41 -39.09 -8.20
C ARG A 142 -21.55 -38.09 -8.36
N SER A 143 -21.28 -36.81 -8.10
CA SER A 143 -22.30 -35.76 -8.00
C SER A 143 -22.35 -34.84 -9.24
N GLY A 144 -21.40 -35.00 -10.17
CA GLY A 144 -21.29 -34.16 -11.37
C GLY A 144 -20.75 -32.75 -11.11
N TYR A 145 -20.12 -32.53 -9.95
CA TYR A 145 -19.63 -31.22 -9.53
C TYR A 145 -18.16 -31.02 -9.92
N PRO A 146 -17.76 -29.94 -10.61
CA PRO A 146 -16.36 -29.72 -10.96
C PRO A 146 -15.54 -29.32 -9.73
N THR A 147 -14.62 -30.17 -9.29
CA THR A 147 -13.56 -29.83 -8.32
C THR A 147 -12.48 -29.00 -8.99
N GLN A 148 -12.03 -27.92 -8.34
CA GLN A 148 -10.92 -27.11 -8.82
C GLN A 148 -9.60 -27.72 -8.33
N ASP A 149 -8.60 -27.80 -9.23
CA ASP A 149 -7.26 -28.26 -8.87
C ASP A 149 -6.62 -27.28 -7.86
N ILE A 150 -5.99 -27.83 -6.83
CA ILE A 150 -5.21 -27.07 -5.86
C ILE A 150 -3.76 -27.17 -6.29
N SER A 151 -3.32 -26.26 -7.16
CA SER A 151 -1.95 -26.24 -7.71
C SER A 151 -0.90 -26.31 -6.60
N LEU A 152 -1.12 -25.59 -5.49
CA LEU A 152 -0.23 -25.56 -4.34
C LEU A 152 -0.02 -26.94 -3.68
N LEU A 153 -1.03 -27.82 -3.71
CA LEU A 153 -0.92 -29.18 -3.19
C LEU A 153 -0.03 -30.07 -4.07
N GLN A 154 0.00 -29.82 -5.38
CA GLN A 154 0.85 -30.54 -6.33
C GLN A 154 2.31 -30.06 -6.24
N ASP A 155 2.51 -28.80 -5.86
CA ASP A 155 3.82 -28.15 -5.73
C ASP A 155 4.47 -28.34 -4.33
N LEU A 156 3.71 -28.81 -3.34
CA LEU A 156 4.22 -29.13 -1.99
C LEU A 156 5.23 -30.29 -2.05
N ALA A 157 6.51 -29.94 -2.12
CA ALA A 157 7.60 -30.89 -2.04
C ALA A 157 7.72 -31.46 -0.62
N PRO A 158 8.04 -32.77 -0.46
CA PRO A 158 8.35 -33.33 0.84
C PRO A 158 9.59 -32.64 1.44
N ILE A 159 9.54 -32.30 2.73
CA ILE A 159 10.71 -31.78 3.42
C ILE A 159 11.85 -32.81 3.38
N GLN A 160 13.01 -32.37 2.92
CA GLN A 160 14.23 -33.15 2.99
C GLN A 160 15.03 -32.69 4.22
N SER A 161 15.05 -33.51 5.28
CA SER A 161 15.86 -33.22 6.46
C SER A 161 17.35 -33.16 6.11
N VAL A 162 17.98 -32.05 6.48
CA VAL A 162 19.41 -31.78 6.25
C VAL A 162 20.24 -32.19 7.48
N LEU A 163 19.59 -32.57 8.58
CA LEU A 163 20.23 -32.98 9.84
C LEU A 163 20.79 -34.40 9.84
N LYS A 164 20.63 -35.17 8.77
CA LYS A 164 21.13 -36.55 8.69
C LYS A 164 22.61 -36.68 9.07
N GLU A 165 23.44 -35.70 8.70
CA GLU A 165 24.87 -35.69 9.01
C GLU A 165 25.20 -35.28 10.46
N LYS A 166 24.24 -34.69 11.19
CA LYS A 166 24.39 -34.19 12.57
C LYS A 166 23.59 -34.99 13.60
N GLN A 167 22.86 -36.01 13.18
CA GLN A 167 21.96 -36.79 14.03
C GLN A 167 22.67 -37.38 15.26
N GLU A 168 23.84 -37.99 15.08
CA GLU A 168 24.62 -38.55 16.19
C GLU A 168 25.04 -37.48 17.22
N ALA A 169 25.38 -36.26 16.74
CA ALA A 169 25.70 -35.14 17.61
C ALA A 169 24.48 -34.65 18.39
N ILE A 170 23.31 -34.59 17.75
CA ILE A 170 22.04 -34.25 18.41
C ILE A 170 21.73 -35.27 19.50
N GLU A 171 21.78 -36.56 19.19
CA GLU A 171 21.55 -37.65 20.15
C GLU A 171 22.52 -37.58 21.33
N TYR A 172 23.80 -37.32 21.06
CA TYR A 172 24.82 -37.12 22.08
C TYR A 172 24.48 -35.96 23.02
N TYR A 173 24.08 -34.80 22.49
CA TYR A 173 23.73 -33.65 23.32
C TYR A 173 22.40 -33.86 24.06
N CYS A 174 21.41 -34.49 23.43
CA CYS A 174 20.16 -34.87 24.08
C CYS A 174 20.41 -35.81 25.28
N ALA A 175 21.25 -36.83 25.11
CA ALA A 175 21.66 -37.70 26.22
C ALA A 175 22.46 -36.94 27.29
N SER A 176 23.33 -36.02 26.87
CA SER A 176 24.11 -35.17 27.78
C SER A 176 23.23 -34.24 28.63
N SER A 177 22.02 -33.90 28.18
CA SER A 177 21.10 -33.02 28.91
C SER A 177 20.63 -33.60 30.25
N GLU A 178 20.72 -34.92 30.42
CA GLU A 178 20.36 -35.65 31.64
C GLU A 178 21.46 -35.60 32.72
N LEU A 179 22.66 -35.11 32.37
CA LEU A 179 23.78 -35.00 33.30
C LEU A 179 23.53 -33.89 34.33
N SER A 180 24.00 -34.10 35.56
CA SER A 180 23.90 -33.11 36.62
C SER A 180 24.64 -31.82 36.29
N ILE A 181 24.12 -30.67 36.75
CA ILE A 181 24.75 -29.37 36.53
C ILE A 181 26.15 -29.28 37.15
N ASP A 182 26.39 -29.97 38.27
CA ASP A 182 27.69 -29.98 38.95
C ASP A 182 28.77 -30.68 38.11
N LEU A 183 28.39 -31.71 37.34
CA LEU A 183 29.30 -32.36 36.39
C LEU A 183 29.70 -31.40 35.28
N PHE A 184 28.73 -30.66 34.70
CA PHE A 184 29.03 -29.63 33.69
C PHE A 184 29.96 -28.55 34.25
N LYS A 185 29.66 -28.02 35.45
CA LYS A 185 30.50 -27.00 36.12
C LYS A 185 31.92 -27.48 36.36
N THR A 186 32.07 -28.74 36.79
CA THR A 186 33.38 -29.31 37.10
C THR A 186 34.17 -29.60 35.83
N PHE A 187 33.55 -30.20 34.81
CA PHE A 187 34.24 -30.59 33.58
C PHE A 187 34.59 -29.39 32.69
N TYR A 188 33.66 -28.43 32.56
CA TYR A 188 33.83 -27.23 31.74
C TYR A 188 34.30 -26.01 32.55
N SER A 189 35.04 -26.23 33.64
CA SER A 189 35.61 -25.13 34.44
C SER A 189 36.73 -24.40 33.69
N ASP A 190 37.40 -25.07 32.75
CA ASP A 190 38.40 -24.47 31.88
C ASP A 190 37.72 -23.76 30.70
N SER A 191 38.00 -22.46 30.54
CA SER A 191 37.36 -21.62 29.54
C SER A 191 37.70 -21.99 28.09
N LYS A 192 38.85 -22.63 27.83
CA LYS A 192 39.20 -23.11 26.49
C LYS A 192 38.35 -24.32 26.12
N ILE A 193 38.21 -25.26 27.06
CA ILE A 193 37.38 -26.46 26.88
C ILE A 193 35.93 -26.05 26.68
N SER A 194 35.41 -25.18 27.56
CA SER A 194 34.01 -24.74 27.48
C SER A 194 33.71 -23.97 26.20
N VAL A 195 34.56 -23.04 25.77
CA VAL A 195 34.29 -22.26 24.53
C VAL A 195 34.43 -23.10 23.28
N TYR A 196 35.36 -24.06 23.24
CA TYR A 196 35.47 -24.99 22.12
C TYR A 196 34.21 -25.87 21.99
N ALA A 197 33.74 -26.44 23.11
CA ALA A 197 32.49 -27.21 23.14
C ALA A 197 31.29 -26.35 22.74
N ALA A 198 31.20 -25.11 23.22
CA ALA A 198 30.14 -24.19 22.84
C ALA A 198 30.12 -23.95 21.34
N LYS A 199 31.28 -23.77 20.70
CA LYS A 199 31.35 -23.58 19.24
C LYS A 199 30.71 -24.75 18.46
N GLN A 200 30.95 -25.99 18.91
CA GLN A 200 30.35 -27.18 18.29
C GLN A 200 28.83 -27.24 18.53
N GLN A 201 28.36 -26.89 19.73
CA GLN A 201 26.94 -26.84 20.05
C GLN A 201 26.20 -25.76 19.24
N VAL A 202 26.81 -24.60 19.04
CA VAL A 202 26.26 -23.52 18.21
C VAL A 202 26.00 -24.00 16.78
N GLU A 203 26.90 -24.79 16.19
CA GLU A 203 26.69 -25.35 14.84
C GLU A 203 25.50 -26.32 14.77
N VAL A 204 25.22 -27.06 15.85
CA VAL A 204 24.04 -27.95 15.94
C VAL A 204 22.78 -27.14 16.17
N ILE A 205 22.80 -26.18 17.11
CA ILE A 205 21.67 -25.28 17.41
C ILE A 205 21.23 -24.54 16.15
N ASN A 206 22.16 -23.96 15.40
CA ASN A 206 21.82 -23.21 14.19
C ASN A 206 21.19 -24.11 13.11
N SER A 207 21.64 -25.36 12.98
CA SER A 207 21.02 -26.31 12.05
C SER A 207 19.63 -26.75 12.51
N LEU A 208 19.43 -27.00 13.81
CA LEU A 208 18.13 -27.32 14.37
C LEU A 208 17.13 -26.16 14.20
N MET A 209 17.52 -24.94 14.56
CA MET A 209 16.65 -23.77 14.41
C MET A 209 16.28 -23.52 12.95
N LYS A 210 17.22 -23.75 12.02
CA LYS A 210 16.96 -23.68 10.58
C LYS A 210 15.91 -24.73 10.17
N GLU A 211 16.09 -26.00 10.54
CA GLU A 211 15.15 -27.07 10.19
C GLU A 211 13.77 -26.84 10.83
N CYS A 212 13.68 -26.40 12.09
CA CYS A 212 12.40 -26.04 12.70
C CYS A 212 11.71 -24.88 11.97
N THR A 213 12.48 -23.91 11.47
CA THR A 213 11.93 -22.79 10.68
C THR A 213 11.41 -23.30 9.33
N GLU A 214 12.16 -24.17 8.64
CA GLU A 214 11.74 -24.79 7.38
C GLU A 214 10.49 -25.65 7.57
N LEU A 215 10.43 -26.46 8.63
CA LEU A 215 9.25 -27.23 9.03
C LEU A 215 8.04 -26.34 9.31
N THR A 216 8.24 -25.22 10.00
CA THR A 216 7.16 -24.26 10.28
C THR A 216 6.63 -23.64 8.99
N CYS A 217 7.51 -23.18 8.09
CA CYS A 217 7.10 -22.65 6.78
C CYS A 217 6.32 -23.69 5.98
N TYR A 218 6.79 -24.93 5.94
CA TYR A 218 6.09 -26.03 5.28
C TYR A 218 4.71 -26.29 5.88
N ILE A 219 4.59 -26.33 7.20
CA ILE A 219 3.29 -26.50 7.88
C ILE A 219 2.36 -25.35 7.51
N VAL A 220 2.85 -24.11 7.46
CA VAL A 220 2.05 -22.94 7.07
C VAL A 220 1.60 -23.03 5.61
N GLU A 221 2.48 -23.41 4.69
CA GLU A 221 2.15 -23.63 3.27
C GLU A 221 1.17 -24.81 3.06
N ALA A 222 1.33 -25.88 3.83
CA ALA A 222 0.39 -26.99 3.83
C ALA A 222 -0.96 -26.58 4.45
N MET A 223 -0.94 -25.75 5.49
CA MET A 223 -2.14 -25.23 6.14
C MET A 223 -2.90 -24.29 5.21
N SER A 224 -2.22 -23.49 4.37
CA SER A 224 -2.86 -22.63 3.37
C SER A 224 -3.60 -23.43 2.29
N CYS A 225 -3.14 -24.64 1.94
CA CYS A 225 -3.89 -25.55 1.07
C CYS A 225 -5.23 -25.98 1.68
N LEU A 226 -5.28 -26.14 3.01
CA LEU A 226 -6.52 -26.48 3.74
C LEU A 226 -7.40 -25.25 3.93
N TYR A 227 -6.80 -24.13 4.32
CA TYR A 227 -7.46 -22.89 4.67
C TYR A 227 -6.59 -21.68 4.32
N SER A 228 -7.04 -20.89 3.34
CA SER A 228 -6.45 -19.59 2.99
C SER A 228 -7.54 -18.54 2.75
N GLU A 229 -7.14 -17.27 2.70
CA GLU A 229 -8.03 -16.16 2.31
C GLU A 229 -8.38 -16.21 0.81
N ASP A 230 -7.63 -16.96 0.00
CA ASP A 230 -7.86 -17.18 -1.43
C ASP A 230 -9.04 -18.12 -1.71
N SER A 231 -9.58 -18.04 -2.93
CA SER A 231 -10.77 -18.77 -3.36
C SER A 231 -10.56 -20.27 -3.63
N THR A 232 -9.34 -20.80 -3.48
CA THR A 232 -8.94 -22.12 -3.99
C THR A 232 -8.64 -23.19 -2.91
N CYS A 233 -8.76 -22.88 -1.61
CA CYS A 233 -8.46 -23.84 -0.54
C CYS A 233 -9.54 -24.95 -0.37
N LEU A 234 -9.13 -26.10 0.17
CA LEU A 234 -9.99 -27.28 0.36
C LEU A 234 -11.27 -26.96 1.16
N LEU A 235 -11.15 -26.20 2.24
CA LEU A 235 -12.29 -25.89 3.11
C LEU A 235 -13.40 -25.15 2.34
N ARG A 236 -13.04 -24.19 1.47
CA ARG A 236 -14.02 -23.46 0.66
C ARG A 236 -14.70 -24.35 -0.38
N GLN A 237 -13.96 -25.29 -0.98
CA GLN A 237 -14.55 -26.29 -1.89
C GLN A 237 -15.56 -27.19 -1.14
N ILE A 238 -15.24 -27.61 0.08
CA ILE A 238 -16.15 -28.39 0.94
C ILE A 238 -17.41 -27.58 1.26
N VAL A 239 -17.27 -26.32 1.69
CA VAL A 239 -18.40 -25.43 2.01
C VAL A 239 -19.31 -25.22 0.81
N GLN A 240 -18.73 -25.00 -0.37
CA GLN A 240 -19.50 -24.83 -1.60
C GLN A 240 -20.26 -26.11 -1.97
N LEU A 241 -19.64 -27.28 -1.84
CA LEU A 241 -20.31 -28.57 -2.03
C LEU A 241 -21.49 -28.77 -1.06
N ILE A 242 -21.36 -28.34 0.20
CA ILE A 242 -22.47 -28.42 1.19
C ILE A 242 -23.64 -27.53 0.75
N ARG A 243 -23.36 -26.32 0.23
CA ARG A 243 -24.39 -25.40 -0.28
C ARG A 243 -25.15 -25.98 -1.47
N ASP A 244 -24.43 -26.64 -2.37
CA ASP A 244 -24.99 -27.10 -3.65
C ASP A 244 -25.71 -28.46 -3.55
N THR A 245 -25.51 -29.22 -2.46
CA THR A 245 -26.12 -30.54 -2.26
C THR A 245 -27.39 -30.44 -1.39
N SER A 246 -28.57 -30.26 -2.01
CA SER A 246 -29.83 -30.00 -1.29
C SER A 246 -30.81 -31.19 -1.16
N GLU A 247 -30.62 -32.33 -1.85
CA GLU A 247 -31.67 -33.37 -1.92
C GLU A 247 -31.31 -34.77 -1.38
N ASP A 248 -30.04 -35.09 -1.07
CA ASP A 248 -29.64 -36.42 -0.55
C ASP A 248 -29.04 -36.36 0.86
N LYS A 249 -29.78 -36.92 1.85
CA LYS A 249 -29.41 -36.87 3.28
C LYS A 249 -28.06 -37.52 3.58
N ASN A 250 -27.74 -38.63 2.91
CA ASN A 250 -26.50 -39.37 3.17
C ASN A 250 -25.24 -38.62 2.70
N ASN A 251 -25.35 -37.86 1.60
CA ASN A 251 -24.24 -37.05 1.08
C ASN A 251 -24.02 -35.81 1.95
N LYS A 252 -25.11 -35.18 2.44
CA LYS A 252 -25.02 -34.01 3.33
C LYS A 252 -24.33 -34.33 4.66
N GLU A 253 -24.63 -35.48 5.27
CA GLU A 253 -23.97 -35.94 6.50
C GLU A 253 -22.47 -36.21 6.28
N SER A 254 -22.13 -36.87 5.16
CA SER A 254 -20.73 -37.22 4.84
C SER A 254 -19.86 -35.97 4.60
N ILE A 255 -20.37 -34.96 3.89
CA ILE A 255 -19.62 -33.73 3.58
C ILE A 255 -19.54 -32.82 4.83
N SER A 256 -20.56 -32.82 5.70
CA SER A 256 -20.50 -32.09 6.97
C SER A 256 -19.41 -32.64 7.89
N HIS A 257 -19.27 -33.97 7.96
CA HIS A 257 -18.19 -34.60 8.72
C HIS A 257 -16.79 -34.29 8.15
N LEU A 258 -16.66 -34.11 6.82
CA LEU A 258 -15.41 -33.64 6.20
C LEU A 258 -15.07 -32.21 6.61
N PHE A 259 -16.07 -31.34 6.71
CA PHE A 259 -15.89 -29.97 7.21
C PHE A 259 -15.43 -29.96 8.66
N GLU A 260 -16.08 -30.72 9.54
CA GLU A 260 -15.70 -30.81 10.97
C GLU A 260 -14.26 -31.29 11.15
N ARG A 261 -13.86 -32.36 10.45
CA ARG A 261 -12.48 -32.86 10.47
C ARG A 261 -11.46 -31.82 9.98
N SER A 262 -11.84 -31.01 8.99
CA SER A 262 -10.99 -29.96 8.43
C SER A 262 -10.76 -28.84 9.45
N VAL A 263 -11.83 -28.39 10.12
CA VAL A 263 -11.74 -27.40 11.20
C VAL A 263 -10.93 -27.92 12.39
N GLU A 264 -11.12 -29.20 12.76
CA GLU A 264 -10.33 -29.82 13.82
C GLU A 264 -8.82 -29.85 13.49
N MET A 265 -8.47 -30.16 12.23
CA MET A 265 -7.07 -30.14 11.77
C MET A 265 -6.47 -28.73 11.77
N ILE A 266 -7.23 -27.72 11.35
CA ILE A 266 -6.83 -26.30 11.41
C ILE A 266 -6.51 -25.91 12.86
N ASN A 267 -7.43 -26.20 13.79
CA ASN A 267 -7.27 -25.84 15.20
C ASN A 267 -6.10 -26.58 15.87
N LYS A 268 -5.89 -27.86 15.54
CA LYS A 268 -4.73 -28.63 16.05
C LYS A 268 -3.41 -28.04 15.57
N THR A 269 -3.33 -27.72 14.28
CA THR A 269 -2.13 -27.11 13.67
C THR A 269 -1.87 -25.73 14.25
N GLU A 270 -2.89 -24.88 14.37
CA GLU A 270 -2.80 -23.54 14.98
C GLU A 270 -2.32 -23.62 16.45
N SER A 271 -2.91 -24.51 17.24
CA SER A 271 -2.55 -24.70 18.66
C SER A 271 -1.09 -25.10 18.81
N LEU A 272 -0.59 -26.00 17.96
CA LEU A 272 0.81 -26.40 17.97
C LEU A 272 1.72 -25.22 17.63
N LEU A 273 1.45 -24.52 16.52
CA LEU A 273 2.29 -23.41 16.07
C LEU A 273 2.37 -22.29 17.13
N ASN A 274 1.24 -21.94 17.76
CA ASN A 274 1.20 -20.93 18.82
C ASN A 274 1.91 -21.36 20.11
N GLN A 275 1.92 -22.67 20.42
CA GLN A 275 2.57 -23.22 21.60
C GLN A 275 4.08 -23.32 21.39
N GLU A 276 4.50 -23.87 20.25
CA GLU A 276 5.86 -24.34 19.99
C GLU A 276 6.70 -23.38 19.16
N THR A 277 6.10 -22.37 18.51
CA THR A 277 6.79 -21.40 17.66
C THR A 277 6.45 -19.95 18.02
N GLY A 278 7.25 -19.01 17.54
CA GLY A 278 6.95 -17.58 17.58
C GLY A 278 6.16 -17.09 16.36
N TYR A 279 5.60 -17.99 15.55
CA TYR A 279 4.79 -17.65 14.39
C TYR A 279 3.36 -17.34 14.85
N ASP A 280 2.89 -16.11 14.59
CA ASP A 280 1.51 -15.72 14.86
C ASP A 280 0.60 -16.23 13.74
N VAL A 281 -0.15 -17.30 14.02
CA VAL A 281 -1.14 -17.82 13.07
C VAL A 281 -2.35 -16.89 13.07
N ILE A 282 -2.59 -16.21 11.95
CA ILE A 282 -3.76 -15.35 11.76
C ILE A 282 -4.86 -16.19 11.10
N LEU A 283 -5.85 -16.60 11.89
CA LEU A 283 -7.06 -17.24 11.37
C LEU A 283 -8.24 -16.27 11.42
N ASN A 284 -9.03 -16.22 10.34
CA ASN A 284 -10.33 -15.57 10.37
C ASN A 284 -11.32 -16.50 11.11
N ARG A 285 -11.29 -16.42 12.44
CA ARG A 285 -12.15 -17.21 13.34
C ARG A 285 -13.62 -16.87 13.16
N GLU A 286 -13.93 -15.61 12.88
CA GLU A 286 -15.30 -15.16 12.56
C GLU A 286 -15.83 -15.92 11.34
N TYR A 287 -15.05 -16.02 10.26
CA TYR A 287 -15.43 -16.80 9.08
C TYR A 287 -15.64 -18.29 9.38
N LEU A 288 -14.74 -18.91 10.15
CA LEU A 288 -14.88 -20.33 10.52
C LEU A 288 -16.13 -20.58 11.37
N GLU A 289 -16.41 -19.71 12.33
CA GLU A 289 -17.59 -19.78 13.19
C GLU A 289 -18.86 -19.54 12.38
N GLU A 290 -18.94 -18.46 11.59
CA GLU A 290 -20.08 -18.14 10.71
C GLU A 290 -20.38 -19.27 9.73
N THR A 291 -19.34 -19.84 9.10
CA THR A 291 -19.48 -20.95 8.16
C THR A 291 -19.97 -22.22 8.88
N TYR A 292 -19.44 -22.50 10.07
CA TYR A 292 -19.90 -23.61 10.91
C TYR A 292 -21.38 -23.44 11.31
N TYR A 293 -21.77 -22.24 11.74
CA TYR A 293 -23.17 -21.92 12.04
C TYR A 293 -24.07 -22.05 10.81
N ALA A 294 -23.65 -21.54 9.64
CA ALA A 294 -24.41 -21.64 8.40
C ALA A 294 -24.63 -23.09 7.95
N ILE A 295 -23.62 -23.95 8.11
CA ILE A 295 -23.74 -25.39 7.82
C ILE A 295 -24.71 -26.07 8.79
N MET A 296 -24.65 -25.73 10.08
CA MET A 296 -25.51 -26.31 11.12
C MET A 296 -26.96 -25.81 11.05
N SER A 297 -27.18 -24.54 10.71
CA SER A 297 -28.50 -23.92 10.60
C SER A 297 -29.16 -24.15 9.24
N GLY A 298 -28.36 -24.45 8.21
CA GLY A 298 -28.81 -24.53 6.81
C GLY A 298 -29.09 -23.17 6.17
N ASP A 299 -28.66 -22.07 6.80
CA ASP A 299 -28.94 -20.70 6.38
C ASP A 299 -27.63 -19.99 5.98
N PHE A 300 -27.35 -19.93 4.68
CA PHE A 300 -26.13 -19.33 4.11
C PHE A 300 -26.30 -17.85 3.76
N SER A 301 -27.16 -17.12 4.48
CA SER A 301 -27.69 -15.84 4.02
C SER A 301 -26.86 -14.58 4.34
N THR A 302 -25.66 -14.66 4.92
CA THR A 302 -24.87 -13.45 5.24
C THR A 302 -23.35 -13.66 5.21
N SER A 303 -22.63 -13.10 4.23
CA SER A 303 -21.22 -12.67 4.36
C SER A 303 -20.66 -12.00 3.08
N SER A 304 -20.08 -10.80 3.21
CA SER A 304 -19.05 -10.29 2.28
C SER A 304 -18.08 -9.29 2.93
N GLN A 305 -16.80 -9.71 2.98
CA GLN A 305 -15.52 -9.06 2.63
C GLN A 305 -14.82 -8.02 3.54
N GLU A 306 -13.53 -8.28 3.83
CA GLU A 306 -12.36 -7.54 3.29
C GLU A 306 -11.02 -8.29 3.60
N GLY A 307 -10.09 -8.37 2.62
CA GLY A 307 -8.79 -9.07 2.70
C GLY A 307 -7.57 -8.18 2.33
N ASN A 308 -6.34 -8.71 2.48
CA ASN A 308 -5.10 -8.06 2.02
C ASN A 308 -3.91 -9.03 1.73
N SER A 309 -3.75 -9.39 0.44
CA SER A 309 -2.53 -9.65 -0.39
C SER A 309 -1.25 -10.37 0.15
N GLU A 310 -0.86 -11.47 -0.52
CA GLU A 310 0.39 -12.26 -0.46
C GLU A 310 1.56 -11.70 -1.34
N GLU A 311 2.84 -12.00 -1.01
CA GLU A 311 4.06 -11.67 -1.81
C GLU A 311 4.63 -12.93 -2.54
N GLU A 312 4.77 -12.89 -3.87
CA GLU A 312 5.43 -13.91 -4.73
C GLU A 312 6.98 -13.94 -4.56
N VAL A 313 7.59 -15.13 -4.49
CA VAL A 313 9.05 -15.32 -4.56
C VAL A 313 9.56 -15.15 -5.99
N LEU A 314 10.44 -14.17 -6.23
CA LEU A 314 10.95 -13.78 -7.55
C LEU A 314 12.33 -14.38 -7.88
N ASP A 315 12.46 -15.15 -8.97
CA ASP A 315 13.77 -15.61 -9.50
C ASP A 315 14.53 -14.46 -10.17
N GLU A 316 15.53 -13.93 -9.45
CA GLU A 316 16.34 -12.79 -9.88
C GLU A 316 17.10 -13.04 -11.21
N ASN A 317 17.47 -14.29 -11.51
CA ASN A 317 18.22 -14.60 -12.73
C ASN A 317 17.28 -14.65 -13.94
N ALA A 318 16.07 -15.20 -13.77
CA ALA A 318 15.04 -15.19 -14.81
C ALA A 318 14.60 -13.75 -15.14
N ALA A 319 14.34 -12.92 -14.12
CA ALA A 319 13.95 -11.52 -14.30
C ALA A 319 15.03 -10.72 -15.06
N MET A 320 16.31 -10.90 -14.71
CA MET A 320 17.41 -10.22 -15.40
C MET A 320 17.64 -10.73 -16.82
N LEU A 321 17.33 -12.00 -17.11
CA LEU A 321 17.39 -12.55 -18.46
C LEU A 321 16.25 -11.99 -19.34
N GLU A 322 15.06 -11.83 -18.77
CA GLU A 322 13.89 -11.31 -19.47
C GLU A 322 14.04 -9.84 -19.86
N VAL A 323 14.62 -9.02 -18.98
CA VAL A 323 14.89 -7.59 -19.25
C VAL A 323 16.18 -7.34 -20.03
N LYS A 324 16.95 -8.37 -20.36
CA LYS A 324 18.15 -8.23 -21.20
C LYS A 324 17.78 -7.76 -22.61
N ASP A 325 18.54 -6.82 -23.15
CA ASP A 325 18.35 -6.25 -24.49
C ASP A 325 16.98 -5.55 -24.66
N SER A 326 16.52 -4.87 -23.60
CA SER A 326 15.18 -4.27 -23.54
C SER A 326 14.95 -3.22 -24.63
N LEU A 327 15.95 -2.38 -24.89
CA LEU A 327 15.86 -1.34 -25.93
C LEU A 327 15.57 -1.94 -27.30
N ASN A 328 16.26 -3.03 -27.66
CA ASN A 328 16.04 -3.71 -28.93
C ASN A 328 14.68 -4.40 -28.98
N LYS A 329 14.26 -5.02 -27.88
CA LYS A 329 12.92 -5.63 -27.77
C LYS A 329 11.81 -4.61 -28.01
N ILE A 330 11.89 -3.43 -27.38
CA ILE A 330 10.91 -2.34 -27.55
C ILE A 330 10.91 -1.81 -28.99
N LEU A 331 12.08 -1.57 -29.58
CA LEU A 331 12.19 -1.04 -30.94
C LEU A 331 11.75 -2.05 -32.01
N LEU A 332 12.06 -3.33 -31.84
CA LEU A 332 11.56 -4.40 -32.72
C LEU A 332 10.04 -4.56 -32.55
N TYR A 333 9.55 -4.45 -31.32
CA TYR A 333 8.14 -4.50 -31.03
C TYR A 333 7.40 -3.35 -31.71
N SER A 334 7.88 -2.12 -31.71
CA SER A 334 7.18 -0.98 -32.33
C SER A 334 6.97 -1.09 -33.85
N GLY A 335 7.77 -1.91 -34.55
CA GLY A 335 7.73 -2.03 -36.01
C GLY A 335 8.25 -0.77 -36.73
N GLU A 336 9.11 0.01 -36.07
CA GLU A 336 9.76 1.18 -36.68
C GLU A 336 10.73 0.80 -37.80
N THR A 337 11.02 1.75 -38.69
CA THR A 337 12.05 1.54 -39.71
C THR A 337 13.43 1.38 -39.07
N GLU A 338 14.31 0.63 -39.73
CA GLU A 338 15.70 0.46 -39.25
C GLU A 338 16.42 1.81 -39.08
N GLU A 339 16.12 2.79 -39.93
CA GLU A 339 16.67 4.14 -39.86
C GLU A 339 16.24 4.87 -38.59
N LYS A 340 14.94 4.89 -38.27
CA LYS A 340 14.43 5.51 -37.04
C LYS A 340 14.92 4.78 -35.78
N THR A 341 14.99 3.45 -35.85
CA THR A 341 15.53 2.60 -34.79
C THR A 341 16.99 2.95 -34.49
N ARG A 342 17.81 3.09 -35.54
CA ARG A 342 19.23 3.47 -35.40
C ARG A 342 19.38 4.89 -34.85
N ALA A 343 18.62 5.85 -35.40
CA ALA A 343 18.63 7.22 -34.92
C ALA A 343 18.26 7.33 -33.44
N PHE A 344 17.28 6.56 -32.96
CA PHE A 344 16.90 6.53 -31.55
C PHE A 344 18.02 6.00 -30.65
N LYS A 345 18.65 4.89 -31.05
CA LYS A 345 19.82 4.33 -30.33
C LYS A 345 20.98 5.31 -30.28
N ASP A 346 21.27 5.99 -31.38
CA ASP A 346 22.35 6.98 -31.45
C ASP A 346 22.08 8.14 -30.49
N MET A 347 20.85 8.66 -30.45
CA MET A 347 20.46 9.71 -29.52
C MET A 347 20.54 9.25 -28.05
N LEU A 348 20.16 8.00 -27.74
CA LEU A 348 20.28 7.46 -26.39
C LEU A 348 21.74 7.28 -25.97
N ASN A 349 22.60 6.81 -26.88
CA ASN A 349 24.04 6.72 -26.66
C ASN A 349 24.66 8.09 -26.43
N GLU A 350 24.29 9.11 -27.20
CA GLU A 350 24.70 10.50 -26.98
C GLU A 350 24.34 10.97 -25.56
N PHE A 351 23.14 10.62 -25.07
CA PHE A 351 22.71 10.94 -23.71
C PHE A 351 23.53 10.19 -22.63
N VAL A 352 23.81 8.90 -22.83
CA VAL A 352 24.62 8.09 -21.89
C VAL A 352 26.04 8.65 -21.75
N GLN A 353 26.62 9.12 -22.86
CA GLN A 353 27.96 9.71 -22.94
C GLN A 353 28.06 11.14 -22.40
N LEU A 354 26.94 11.76 -22.01
CA LEU A 354 26.98 13.05 -21.33
C LEU A 354 27.70 12.90 -19.98
N LYS A 355 28.73 13.73 -19.77
CA LYS A 355 29.47 13.84 -18.50
C LYS A 355 28.53 14.15 -17.33
N ASP A 356 27.60 15.08 -17.55
CA ASP A 356 26.54 15.42 -16.62
C ASP A 356 25.18 15.38 -17.34
N LYS A 357 24.38 14.37 -17.00
CA LYS A 357 23.04 14.13 -17.55
C LYS A 357 22.04 15.21 -17.11
N SER A 358 22.31 15.89 -15.99
CA SER A 358 21.54 17.01 -15.44
C SER A 358 22.05 18.38 -15.89
N SER A 359 23.00 18.44 -16.82
CA SER A 359 23.51 19.72 -17.32
C SER A 359 22.41 20.55 -17.99
N THR A 360 22.37 21.85 -17.69
CA THR A 360 21.47 22.83 -18.32
C THR A 360 22.06 23.50 -19.56
N GLU A 361 23.21 23.03 -20.04
CA GLU A 361 23.82 23.52 -21.27
C GLU A 361 22.93 23.28 -22.51
N ASP A 362 23.12 24.11 -23.54
CA ASP A 362 22.27 24.08 -24.74
C ASP A 362 22.38 22.74 -25.50
N ASN A 363 23.56 22.15 -25.55
CA ASN A 363 23.78 20.84 -26.17
C ASN A 363 22.98 19.73 -25.47
N ALA A 364 23.10 19.62 -24.15
CA ALA A 364 22.37 18.63 -23.35
C ALA A 364 20.84 18.83 -23.45
N ARG A 365 20.37 20.09 -23.46
CA ARG A 365 18.95 20.41 -23.68
C ARG A 365 18.44 19.98 -25.06
N LYS A 366 19.22 20.19 -26.13
CA LYS A 366 18.88 19.77 -27.50
C LYS A 366 18.77 18.25 -27.61
N ILE A 367 19.72 17.51 -27.03
CA ILE A 367 19.70 16.04 -26.98
C ILE A 367 18.42 15.56 -26.28
N ARG A 368 18.14 16.03 -25.06
CA ARG A 368 16.94 15.63 -24.31
C ARG A 368 15.63 15.95 -25.05
N ARG A 369 15.57 17.09 -25.75
CA ARG A 369 14.40 17.47 -26.56
C ARG A 369 14.17 16.52 -27.73
N ARG A 370 15.23 16.23 -28.51
CA ARG A 370 15.17 15.29 -29.66
C ARG A 370 14.73 13.90 -29.20
N ILE A 371 15.33 13.39 -28.12
CA ILE A 371 14.94 12.09 -27.54
C ILE A 371 13.49 12.12 -27.07
N SER A 372 13.06 13.18 -26.40
CA SER A 372 11.68 13.29 -25.91
C SER A 372 10.65 13.29 -27.04
N GLU A 373 10.94 13.96 -28.16
CA GLU A 373 10.06 13.96 -29.34
C GLU A 373 9.96 12.54 -29.93
N ALA A 374 11.09 11.87 -30.16
CA ALA A 374 11.10 10.50 -30.68
C ALA A 374 10.51 9.47 -29.71
N TYR A 375 10.64 9.67 -28.39
CA TYR A 375 10.11 8.78 -27.37
C TYR A 375 8.58 8.68 -27.43
N TYR A 376 7.86 9.81 -27.55
CA TYR A 376 6.40 9.76 -27.58
C TYR A 376 5.84 9.23 -28.89
N GLU A 377 6.55 9.42 -30.02
CA GLU A 377 6.24 8.73 -31.27
C GLU A 377 6.36 7.21 -31.10
N LEU A 378 7.46 6.75 -30.50
CA LEU A 378 7.69 5.33 -30.19
C LEU A 378 6.61 4.80 -29.22
N TYR A 379 6.32 5.56 -28.17
CA TYR A 379 5.36 5.21 -27.13
C TYR A 379 3.96 4.96 -27.71
N GLN A 380 3.49 5.84 -28.59
CA GLN A 380 2.19 5.68 -29.26
C GLN A 380 2.13 4.38 -30.08
N LYS A 381 3.17 4.05 -30.84
CA LYS A 381 3.21 2.83 -31.66
C LYS A 381 3.27 1.56 -30.81
N VAL A 382 4.11 1.56 -29.79
CA VAL A 382 4.21 0.43 -28.85
C VAL A 382 2.88 0.19 -28.15
N PHE A 383 2.20 1.25 -27.69
CA PHE A 383 0.88 1.15 -27.08
C PHE A 383 -0.16 0.53 -28.03
N LEU A 384 -0.27 1.04 -29.27
CA LEU A 384 -1.24 0.52 -30.24
C LEU A 384 -1.02 -0.97 -30.52
N LYS A 385 0.24 -1.38 -30.70
CA LYS A 385 0.56 -2.79 -30.96
C LYS A 385 0.32 -3.67 -29.73
N ALA A 386 0.61 -3.17 -28.54
CA ALA A 386 0.31 -3.86 -27.28
C ALA A 386 -1.20 -4.05 -27.08
N TYR A 387 -1.99 -3.03 -27.41
CA TYR A 387 -3.45 -3.09 -27.37
C TYR A 387 -4.01 -4.10 -28.39
N GLU A 388 -3.51 -4.10 -29.64
CA GLU A 388 -3.96 -5.00 -30.69
C GLU A 388 -3.63 -6.47 -30.43
N LYS A 389 -2.42 -6.76 -29.94
CA LYS A 389 -1.96 -8.12 -29.70
C LYS A 389 -2.53 -8.75 -28.42
N GLN A 390 -2.98 -7.93 -27.48
CA GLN A 390 -3.38 -8.36 -26.12
C GLN A 390 -2.34 -9.24 -25.42
N GLU A 391 -1.07 -9.11 -25.79
CA GLU A 391 0.03 -9.96 -25.32
C GLU A 391 0.71 -9.29 -24.12
N THR A 392 0.86 -10.02 -23.01
CA THR A 392 1.56 -9.57 -21.80
C THR A 392 3.05 -9.79 -21.98
N ASN A 393 3.80 -8.72 -22.25
CA ASN A 393 5.25 -8.72 -22.30
C ASN A 393 5.77 -7.76 -21.22
N THR A 394 6.51 -8.30 -20.26
CA THR A 394 6.97 -7.55 -19.08
C THR A 394 7.78 -6.31 -19.45
N VAL A 395 8.65 -6.39 -20.46
CA VAL A 395 9.45 -5.23 -20.92
C VAL A 395 8.55 -4.13 -21.49
N ILE A 396 7.49 -4.50 -22.20
CA ILE A 396 6.54 -3.54 -22.77
C ILE A 396 5.68 -2.92 -21.66
N ASP A 397 5.27 -3.70 -20.66
CA ASP A 397 4.51 -3.17 -19.52
C ASP A 397 5.38 -2.24 -18.65
N LEU A 398 6.64 -2.58 -18.42
CA LEU A 398 7.60 -1.71 -17.74
C LEU A 398 7.82 -0.40 -18.51
N PHE A 399 7.89 -0.45 -19.85
CA PHE A 399 8.00 0.73 -20.70
C PHE A 399 6.75 1.62 -20.63
N LEU A 400 5.56 1.05 -20.82
CA LEU A 400 4.31 1.81 -20.85
C LEU A 400 3.93 2.38 -19.48
N ASN A 401 4.12 1.61 -18.40
CA ASN A 401 3.62 2.04 -17.09
C ASN A 401 4.65 2.77 -16.24
N PHE A 402 5.94 2.50 -16.41
CA PHE A 402 7.00 3.10 -15.57
C PHE A 402 8.01 3.96 -16.34
N GLY A 403 8.02 3.90 -17.68
CA GLY A 403 9.02 4.61 -18.49
C GLY A 403 10.38 3.92 -18.51
N PHE A 404 10.42 2.59 -18.34
CA PHE A 404 11.63 1.79 -18.48
C PHE A 404 12.00 1.60 -19.97
N ILE A 405 13.28 1.79 -20.35
CA ILE A 405 13.68 1.71 -21.76
C ILE A 405 14.91 0.85 -22.04
N ASP A 406 15.89 0.86 -21.13
CA ASP A 406 17.16 0.17 -21.30
C ASP A 406 17.70 -0.23 -19.93
N GLU A 407 18.09 -1.50 -19.78
CA GLU A 407 18.64 -2.05 -18.55
C GLU A 407 19.96 -1.38 -18.13
N ASN A 408 20.73 -0.83 -19.06
CA ASN A 408 22.04 -0.20 -18.77
C ASN A 408 21.90 1.20 -18.17
N LEU A 409 20.71 1.79 -18.21
CA LEU A 409 20.43 3.09 -17.60
C LEU A 409 20.16 3.01 -16.10
N LEU A 410 19.87 1.81 -15.59
CA LEU A 410 19.51 1.53 -14.21
C LEU A 410 20.51 0.56 -13.58
N THR A 411 20.49 0.50 -12.25
CA THR A 411 21.24 -0.53 -11.50
C THR A 411 20.45 -1.84 -11.46
N LYS A 412 21.13 -2.98 -11.25
CA LYS A 412 20.49 -4.30 -11.11
C LYS A 412 19.38 -4.29 -10.05
N GLU A 413 19.65 -3.67 -8.90
CA GLU A 413 18.68 -3.55 -7.79
C GLU A 413 17.43 -2.77 -8.24
N GLN A 414 17.60 -1.60 -8.88
CA GLN A 414 16.47 -0.80 -9.36
C GLN A 414 15.61 -1.56 -10.39
N ILE A 415 16.22 -2.40 -11.23
CA ILE A 415 15.49 -3.21 -12.22
C ILE A 415 14.68 -4.31 -11.52
N LEU A 416 15.29 -5.03 -10.59
CA LEU A 416 14.58 -6.05 -9.80
C LEU A 416 13.42 -5.43 -9.03
N ASP A 417 13.64 -4.26 -8.41
CA ASP A 417 12.61 -3.53 -7.69
C ASP A 417 11.43 -3.16 -8.59
N LEU A 418 11.69 -2.61 -9.78
CA LEU A 418 10.65 -2.30 -10.79
C LEU A 418 9.90 -3.56 -11.25
N TYR A 419 10.63 -4.67 -11.43
CA TYR A 419 10.06 -5.94 -11.86
C TYR A 419 9.12 -6.54 -10.81
N ARG A 420 9.31 -6.23 -9.52
CA ARG A 420 8.39 -6.63 -8.44
C ARG A 420 7.10 -5.83 -8.43
N LEU A 421 7.10 -4.63 -9.01
CA LEU A 421 5.92 -3.76 -8.97
C LEU A 421 4.81 -4.36 -9.83
N ARG A 422 3.62 -4.47 -9.23
CA ARG A 422 2.39 -4.86 -9.90
C ARG A 422 1.39 -3.71 -9.74
N PHE A 423 0.60 -3.46 -10.76
CA PHE A 423 -0.59 -2.64 -10.61
C PHE A 423 -1.70 -3.56 -10.13
N ASP A 424 -2.21 -3.30 -8.93
CA ASP A 424 -3.37 -3.99 -8.42
C ASP A 424 -4.55 -3.77 -9.39
N VAL A 425 -5.19 -4.87 -9.79
CA VAL A 425 -6.37 -4.83 -10.67
C VAL A 425 -7.61 -4.37 -9.90
N GLU A 426 -7.55 -4.36 -8.56
CA GLU A 426 -8.65 -3.94 -7.68
C GLU A 426 -8.83 -2.41 -7.68
N ASN A 427 -9.68 -1.98 -8.59
CA ASN A 427 -10.05 -0.58 -8.77
C ASN A 427 -11.41 -0.29 -8.11
N THR A 428 -11.48 -0.34 -6.78
CA THR A 428 -12.67 0.12 -6.04
C THR A 428 -12.37 0.93 -4.78
N ALA A 429 -12.79 2.20 -4.89
CA ALA A 429 -13.15 3.20 -3.88
C ALA A 429 -12.06 3.88 -3.02
N PRO A 430 -12.20 5.21 -2.78
CA PRO A 430 -13.21 6.11 -3.35
C PRO A 430 -12.91 6.61 -4.77
N CYS A 431 -11.63 6.76 -5.16
CA CYS A 431 -11.24 7.25 -6.49
C CYS A 431 -10.88 6.10 -7.43
N ARG A 432 -11.15 6.28 -8.74
CA ARG A 432 -10.68 5.35 -9.79
C ARG A 432 -9.25 5.69 -10.17
N ILE A 433 -8.36 4.71 -10.13
CA ILE A 433 -6.93 4.91 -10.37
C ILE A 433 -6.53 4.17 -11.65
N TYR A 434 -5.95 4.88 -12.61
CA TYR A 434 -5.57 4.33 -13.90
C TYR A 434 -4.05 4.31 -14.03
N SER A 435 -3.49 3.15 -14.41
CA SER A 435 -2.16 3.14 -15.02
C SER A 435 -2.20 3.93 -16.34
N MET A 436 -1.04 4.36 -16.84
CA MET A 436 -1.01 5.10 -18.11
C MET A 436 -1.53 4.24 -19.27
N LYS A 437 -1.20 2.94 -19.27
CA LYS A 437 -1.72 1.97 -20.24
C LYS A 437 -3.26 1.90 -20.16
N ASP A 438 -3.84 1.75 -18.96
CA ASP A 438 -5.29 1.65 -18.79
C ASP A 438 -6.01 2.93 -19.21
N TRP A 439 -5.45 4.09 -18.85
CA TRP A 439 -6.03 5.37 -19.22
C TRP A 439 -6.10 5.56 -20.74
N LEU A 440 -4.99 5.30 -21.45
CA LEU A 440 -4.96 5.39 -22.91
C LEU A 440 -5.92 4.38 -23.55
N THR A 441 -6.08 3.20 -22.95
CA THR A 441 -7.12 2.24 -23.35
C THR A 441 -8.52 2.83 -23.21
N GLN A 442 -8.86 3.49 -22.10
CA GLN A 442 -10.17 4.14 -21.93
C GLN A 442 -10.45 5.23 -22.99
N ILE A 443 -9.41 5.98 -23.38
CA ILE A 443 -9.51 6.99 -24.45
C ILE A 443 -9.68 6.33 -25.81
N TYR A 444 -8.88 5.31 -26.12
CA TYR A 444 -8.91 4.61 -27.40
C TYR A 444 -10.24 3.87 -27.61
N GLU A 445 -10.76 3.23 -26.57
CA GLU A 445 -12.08 2.61 -26.56
C GLU A 445 -13.24 3.62 -26.52
N GLN A 446 -12.95 4.91 -26.33
CA GLN A 446 -13.91 6.01 -26.22
C GLN A 446 -14.87 5.88 -25.03
N LYS A 447 -14.46 5.17 -23.98
CA LYS A 447 -15.16 5.14 -22.68
C LYS A 447 -14.99 6.45 -21.91
N LYS A 448 -13.88 7.16 -22.16
CA LYS A 448 -13.56 8.48 -21.61
C LYS A 448 -13.16 9.43 -22.74
N ASP A 449 -13.50 10.72 -22.60
CA ASP A 449 -13.06 11.76 -23.53
C ASP A 449 -11.60 12.16 -23.29
N PRO A 450 -10.85 12.60 -24.31
CA PRO A 450 -9.51 13.16 -24.12
C PRO A 450 -9.50 14.32 -23.13
N SER A 451 -8.37 14.50 -22.45
CA SER A 451 -8.13 15.55 -21.47
C SER A 451 -8.04 16.89 -22.16
N LYS A 452 -8.27 17.98 -21.42
CA LYS A 452 -7.99 19.32 -21.94
C LYS A 452 -6.50 19.48 -22.24
N SER A 453 -6.16 20.42 -23.11
CA SER A 453 -4.76 20.83 -23.35
C SER A 453 -4.26 21.83 -22.30
N GLU A 454 -2.97 22.19 -22.38
CA GLU A 454 -2.36 23.23 -21.51
C GLU A 454 -3.05 24.62 -21.60
N PHE A 455 -3.83 24.84 -22.66
CA PHE A 455 -4.60 26.06 -22.89
C PHE A 455 -6.08 25.93 -22.49
N ASP A 456 -6.45 24.89 -21.72
CA ASP A 456 -7.82 24.62 -21.28
C ASP A 456 -8.82 24.32 -22.42
N LEU A 457 -8.30 24.01 -23.62
CA LEU A 457 -9.11 23.61 -24.78
C LEU A 457 -9.38 22.11 -24.75
N ASP A 458 -10.65 21.72 -24.94
CA ASP A 458 -11.03 20.32 -25.11
C ASP A 458 -10.76 19.81 -26.54
N TYR A 459 -10.90 18.50 -26.75
CA TYR A 459 -10.68 17.87 -28.07
C TYR A 459 -11.60 18.44 -29.16
N TYR A 460 -12.85 18.74 -28.81
CA TYR A 460 -13.83 19.24 -29.78
C TYR A 460 -13.57 20.71 -30.14
N ASP A 461 -13.09 21.51 -29.20
CA ASP A 461 -12.64 22.87 -29.43
C ASP A 461 -11.39 22.88 -30.33
N HIS A 462 -10.45 21.97 -30.09
CA HIS A 462 -9.31 21.78 -31.01
C HIS A 462 -9.75 21.40 -32.43
N LEU A 463 -10.73 20.50 -32.58
CA LEU A 463 -11.30 20.17 -33.89
C LEU A 463 -11.98 21.36 -34.56
N ARG A 464 -12.64 22.25 -33.80
CA ARG A 464 -13.23 23.49 -34.33
C ARG A 464 -12.17 24.48 -34.79
N GLU A 465 -11.08 24.62 -34.05
CA GLU A 465 -9.95 25.45 -34.50
C GLU A 465 -9.31 24.88 -35.76
N ARG A 466 -9.13 23.56 -35.83
CA ARG A 466 -8.65 22.86 -37.01
C ARG A 466 -9.59 23.04 -38.21
N LYS A 467 -10.91 22.98 -38.00
CA LYS A 467 -11.92 23.32 -39.02
C LYS A 467 -11.69 24.72 -39.59
N ARG A 468 -11.47 25.70 -38.71
CA ARG A 468 -11.28 27.10 -39.10
C ARG A 468 -9.95 27.32 -39.84
N MET A 469 -8.87 26.69 -39.38
CA MET A 469 -7.54 26.83 -39.96
C MET A 469 -7.39 26.08 -41.30
N GLU A 470 -7.85 24.83 -41.35
CA GLU A 470 -7.71 23.93 -42.51
C GLU A 470 -8.92 23.98 -43.46
N LYS A 471 -9.93 24.81 -43.18
CA LYS A 471 -11.18 24.97 -43.96
C LYS A 471 -11.91 23.65 -44.24
N LEU A 472 -11.99 22.77 -43.23
CA LEU A 472 -12.62 21.45 -43.33
C LEU A 472 -14.16 21.54 -43.37
N SER A 473 -14.80 20.60 -44.07
CA SER A 473 -16.26 20.48 -44.08
C SER A 473 -16.80 19.90 -42.76
N ASP A 474 -18.10 20.12 -42.48
CA ASP A 474 -18.76 19.54 -41.30
C ASP A 474 -18.75 18.00 -41.30
N SER A 475 -18.83 17.37 -42.47
CA SER A 475 -18.74 15.91 -42.62
C SER A 475 -17.34 15.37 -42.30
N GLN A 476 -16.29 16.10 -42.67
CA GLN A 476 -14.90 15.75 -42.36
C GLN A 476 -14.63 15.88 -40.85
N ILE A 477 -15.10 16.94 -40.21
CA ILE A 477 -14.94 17.13 -38.76
C ILE A 477 -15.67 16.06 -37.96
N ASN A 478 -16.88 15.68 -38.35
CA ASN A 478 -17.60 14.59 -37.69
C ASN A 478 -16.84 13.26 -37.81
N SER A 479 -16.24 12.97 -38.97
CA SER A 479 -15.42 11.77 -39.15
C SER A 479 -14.17 11.80 -38.27
N LEU A 480 -13.45 12.94 -38.23
CA LEU A 480 -12.28 13.14 -37.37
C LEU A 480 -12.62 13.08 -35.86
N SER A 481 -13.85 13.46 -35.49
CA SER A 481 -14.31 13.41 -34.11
C SER A 481 -14.52 12.00 -33.57
N GLN A 482 -14.70 11.01 -34.46
CA GLN A 482 -14.90 9.60 -34.13
C GLN A 482 -13.64 8.76 -34.31
N ASP A 483 -12.56 9.35 -34.84
CA ASP A 483 -11.29 8.68 -35.05
C ASP A 483 -10.58 8.43 -33.71
N LYS A 484 -10.47 7.14 -33.37
CA LYS A 484 -9.83 6.66 -32.14
C LYS A 484 -8.33 6.98 -32.10
N ASN A 485 -7.64 6.92 -33.24
CA ASN A 485 -6.21 7.17 -33.32
C ASN A 485 -5.89 8.65 -33.09
N LEU A 486 -6.72 9.55 -33.64
CA LEU A 486 -6.54 10.99 -33.44
C LEU A 486 -6.81 11.41 -31.99
N LYS A 487 -7.81 10.81 -31.33
CA LYS A 487 -8.05 11.03 -29.89
C LYS A 487 -6.87 10.56 -29.04
N LEU A 488 -6.31 9.39 -29.34
CA LEU A 488 -5.15 8.85 -28.66
C LEU A 488 -3.91 9.74 -28.86
N GLU A 489 -3.63 10.15 -30.10
CA GLU A 489 -2.52 11.05 -30.42
C GLU A 489 -2.65 12.38 -29.67
N TYR A 490 -3.87 12.93 -29.64
CA TYR A 490 -4.17 14.15 -28.90
C TYR A 490 -3.89 13.99 -27.40
N GLU A 491 -4.31 12.88 -26.78
CA GLU A 491 -4.07 12.61 -25.36
C GLU A 491 -2.58 12.48 -25.05
N ILE A 492 -1.84 11.72 -25.88
CA ILE A 492 -0.39 11.52 -25.69
C ILE A 492 0.35 12.86 -25.81
N LYS A 493 0.00 13.68 -26.79
CA LYS A 493 0.69 14.93 -27.08
C LYS A 493 0.38 16.03 -26.07
N ASN A 494 -0.89 16.20 -25.69
CA ASN A 494 -1.34 17.34 -24.91
C ASN A 494 -1.43 17.05 -23.41
N MET A 495 -1.73 15.81 -23.02
CA MET A 495 -1.81 15.43 -21.61
C MET A 495 -0.52 14.73 -21.19
N LEU A 496 -0.22 13.55 -21.73
CA LEU A 496 0.89 12.71 -21.24
C LEU A 496 2.24 13.43 -21.37
N LYS A 497 2.62 13.87 -22.58
CA LYS A 497 3.93 14.47 -22.85
C LYS A 497 4.21 15.72 -22.03
N TYR A 498 3.19 16.55 -21.83
CA TYR A 498 3.31 17.80 -21.09
C TYR A 498 3.40 17.55 -19.59
N ASN A 499 2.53 16.70 -19.07
CA ASN A 499 2.37 16.52 -17.63
C ASN A 499 3.44 15.64 -17.01
N THR A 500 3.98 14.65 -17.70
CA THR A 500 5.16 13.90 -17.20
C THR A 500 6.36 14.82 -16.96
N ARG A 501 6.56 15.80 -17.84
CA ARG A 501 7.61 16.82 -17.69
C ARG A 501 7.38 17.68 -16.44
N ILE A 502 6.15 18.11 -16.18
CA ILE A 502 5.83 18.92 -15.01
C ILE A 502 5.90 18.09 -13.72
N ALA A 503 5.32 16.88 -13.75
CA ALA A 503 5.26 15.96 -12.62
C ALA A 503 6.66 15.52 -12.15
N SER A 504 7.62 15.44 -13.08
CA SER A 504 9.03 15.18 -12.74
C SER A 504 9.62 16.19 -11.74
N GLY A 505 9.09 17.42 -11.69
CA GLY A 505 9.66 18.54 -10.94
C GLY A 505 10.97 19.10 -11.51
N ARG A 506 11.59 18.41 -12.48
CA ARG A 506 12.90 18.72 -13.07
C ARG A 506 12.76 19.22 -14.52
N ILE A 507 11.95 20.25 -14.74
CA ILE A 507 11.51 20.72 -16.07
C ILE A 507 12.67 20.99 -17.05
N SER A 508 13.82 21.47 -16.56
CA SER A 508 15.00 21.83 -17.38
C SER A 508 15.89 20.64 -17.75
N THR A 509 15.85 19.57 -16.97
CA THR A 509 16.70 18.37 -17.12
C THR A 509 15.90 17.12 -17.43
N TYR A 510 14.60 17.28 -17.70
CA TYR A 510 13.64 16.22 -17.96
C TYR A 510 14.02 15.33 -19.15
N VAL A 511 13.82 14.02 -18.95
CA VAL A 511 13.74 12.97 -19.98
C VAL A 511 12.54 12.06 -19.65
N PRO A 512 11.89 11.43 -20.65
CA PRO A 512 10.66 10.67 -20.45
C PRO A 512 10.89 9.20 -20.06
N PHE A 513 12.07 8.86 -19.56
CA PHE A 513 12.43 7.49 -19.17
C PHE A 513 13.27 7.48 -17.89
N LEU A 514 13.29 6.33 -17.22
CA LEU A 514 14.03 6.13 -15.98
C LEU A 514 15.53 5.96 -16.23
N TYR A 515 16.33 6.54 -15.34
CA TYR A 515 17.77 6.31 -15.26
C TYR A 515 18.24 6.43 -13.80
N LYS A 516 19.43 5.92 -13.51
CA LYS A 516 19.93 5.70 -12.14
C LYS A 516 19.86 6.92 -11.22
N ASP A 517 20.10 8.13 -11.72
CA ASP A 517 20.19 9.35 -10.91
C ASP A 517 18.82 10.03 -10.68
N VAL A 518 17.73 9.39 -11.12
CA VAL A 518 16.37 9.89 -10.84
C VAL A 518 15.94 9.55 -9.42
N PHE A 519 16.36 8.39 -8.90
CA PHE A 519 16.03 7.89 -7.58
C PHE A 519 17.01 8.39 -6.51
N TYR A 520 16.50 8.87 -5.36
CA TYR A 520 17.34 9.18 -4.19
C TYR A 520 17.36 8.04 -3.15
N SER A 521 16.39 7.13 -3.21
CA SER A 521 16.20 5.99 -2.32
C SER A 521 15.80 4.71 -3.09
N ARG A 522 15.24 3.70 -2.41
CA ARG A 522 14.81 2.43 -3.04
C ARG A 522 13.54 2.62 -3.85
N VAL A 523 13.44 1.95 -5.00
CA VAL A 523 12.30 2.12 -5.93
C VAL A 523 10.98 1.69 -5.30
N GLN A 524 10.95 0.63 -4.46
CA GLN A 524 9.70 0.20 -3.82
C GLN A 524 9.08 1.27 -2.92
N LYS A 525 9.91 2.09 -2.25
CA LYS A 525 9.40 3.17 -1.40
C LYS A 525 8.82 4.33 -2.19
N ALA A 526 9.23 4.47 -3.45
CA ALA A 526 8.72 5.49 -4.34
C ALA A 526 7.39 5.07 -4.99
N PHE A 527 7.10 3.78 -5.04
CA PHE A 527 5.83 3.28 -5.59
C PHE A 527 4.72 3.42 -4.56
N HIS A 528 3.56 3.91 -5.02
CA HIS A 528 2.35 3.94 -4.21
C HIS A 528 1.25 3.14 -4.88
N SER A 529 0.73 2.13 -4.18
CA SER A 529 -0.34 1.29 -4.71
C SER A 529 -1.67 2.07 -4.76
N ALA A 530 -2.63 1.56 -5.54
CA ALA A 530 -3.96 2.14 -5.61
C ALA A 530 -4.62 2.21 -4.22
N LYS A 531 -4.40 1.18 -3.39
CA LYS A 531 -4.87 1.10 -2.01
C LYS A 531 -4.28 2.21 -1.13
N GLU A 532 -2.99 2.46 -1.21
CA GLU A 532 -2.33 3.51 -0.42
C GLU A 532 -2.82 4.91 -0.79
N ILE A 533 -3.00 5.19 -2.09
CA ILE A 533 -3.54 6.46 -2.58
C ILE A 533 -4.98 6.66 -2.09
N ASN A 534 -5.84 5.65 -2.23
CA ASN A 534 -7.22 5.73 -1.77
C ASN A 534 -7.33 5.83 -0.24
N ALA A 535 -6.46 5.15 0.51
CA ALA A 535 -6.37 5.32 1.96
C ALA A 535 -5.96 6.74 2.35
N ALA A 536 -5.02 7.36 1.64
CA ALA A 536 -4.65 8.76 1.85
C ALA A 536 -5.78 9.73 1.49
N VAL A 537 -6.52 9.47 0.41
CA VAL A 537 -7.75 10.21 0.06
C VAL A 537 -8.77 10.14 1.19
N ASN A 538 -9.06 8.94 1.72
CA ASN A 538 -10.00 8.75 2.83
C ASN A 538 -9.57 9.47 4.10
N ARG A 539 -8.27 9.47 4.43
CA ARG A 539 -7.73 10.27 5.56
C ARG A 539 -8.02 11.76 5.37
N LEU A 540 -7.87 12.31 4.17
CA LEU A 540 -8.19 13.71 3.91
C LEU A 540 -9.70 13.99 3.94
N LEU A 541 -10.53 13.07 3.48
CA LEU A 541 -12.00 13.17 3.57
C LEU A 541 -12.49 13.16 5.01
N SER A 542 -11.76 12.53 5.94
CA SER A 542 -12.04 12.60 7.37
C SER A 542 -11.83 14.00 7.98
N VAL A 543 -11.21 14.93 7.23
CA VAL A 543 -11.00 16.33 7.62
C VAL A 543 -11.79 17.30 6.72
N ASP A 544 -11.82 17.07 5.41
CA ASP A 544 -12.60 17.86 4.45
C ASP A 544 -13.58 16.96 3.68
N TYR A 545 -14.66 16.56 4.35
CA TYR A 545 -15.67 15.66 3.81
C TYR A 545 -16.41 16.23 2.58
N SER A 546 -16.45 17.56 2.45
CA SER A 546 -17.28 18.26 1.46
C SER A 546 -16.62 18.43 0.09
N ILE A 547 -15.33 18.08 -0.05
CA ILE A 547 -14.52 18.48 -1.21
C ILE A 547 -15.02 17.98 -2.56
N PHE A 548 -15.57 16.76 -2.58
CA PHE A 548 -16.12 16.14 -3.79
C PHE A 548 -17.64 16.28 -3.91
N TYR A 549 -18.28 16.97 -2.96
CA TYR A 549 -19.71 17.23 -3.00
C TYR A 549 -20.00 18.49 -3.79
N ARG A 550 -21.03 18.42 -4.64
CA ARG A 550 -21.51 19.56 -5.42
C ARG A 550 -23.02 19.53 -5.55
N GLU A 551 -23.60 20.73 -5.50
CA GLU A 551 -25.04 20.91 -5.64
C GLU A 551 -25.48 20.66 -7.08
N ARG A 552 -26.49 19.83 -7.26
CA ARG A 552 -27.10 19.52 -8.55
C ARG A 552 -28.61 19.57 -8.44
N VAL A 553 -29.25 19.98 -9.55
CA VAL A 553 -30.70 19.85 -9.70
C VAL A 553 -31.06 18.41 -10.07
N TYR A 554 -31.87 17.79 -9.22
CA TYR A 554 -32.52 16.51 -9.42
C TYR A 554 -33.98 16.73 -9.83
N SER A 555 -34.45 15.92 -10.78
CA SER A 555 -35.83 15.94 -11.26
C SER A 555 -36.22 14.52 -11.62
N ASP A 556 -37.34 14.07 -11.08
CA ASP A 556 -37.94 12.76 -11.34
C ASP A 556 -39.44 12.96 -11.57
N LEU A 557 -39.79 13.18 -12.83
CA LEU A 557 -41.16 13.46 -13.24
C LEU A 557 -42.08 12.25 -13.09
N GLU A 558 -41.54 11.02 -13.11
CA GLU A 558 -42.32 9.79 -12.97
C GLU A 558 -42.83 9.61 -11.54
N ASN A 559 -42.00 9.99 -10.55
CA ASN A 559 -42.37 9.96 -9.14
C ASN A 559 -42.91 11.31 -8.62
N GLY A 560 -43.20 12.28 -9.50
CA GLY A 560 -43.81 13.56 -9.12
C GLY A 560 -42.84 14.63 -8.57
N VAL A 561 -41.53 14.38 -8.61
CA VAL A 561 -40.49 15.33 -8.17
C VAL A 561 -40.08 16.23 -9.32
N THR A 562 -40.61 17.46 -9.32
CA THR A 562 -40.33 18.42 -10.40
C THR A 562 -38.89 18.95 -10.36
N LYS A 563 -38.43 19.41 -9.20
CA LYS A 563 -37.10 20.02 -9.05
C LYS A 563 -36.64 20.07 -7.60
N GLU A 564 -35.59 19.33 -7.27
CA GLU A 564 -34.91 19.40 -5.97
C GLU A 564 -33.41 19.66 -6.11
N TYR A 565 -32.81 20.30 -5.11
CA TYR A 565 -31.37 20.57 -5.07
C TYR A 565 -30.70 19.56 -4.14
N ILE A 566 -29.89 18.67 -4.71
CA ILE A 566 -29.22 17.59 -3.99
C ILE A 566 -27.72 17.78 -3.97
N MET A 567 -27.05 17.21 -2.97
CA MET A 567 -25.59 17.19 -2.87
C MET A 567 -25.07 15.85 -3.42
N GLU A 568 -24.51 15.88 -4.64
CA GLU A 568 -23.93 14.69 -5.29
C GLU A 568 -22.42 14.65 -5.02
N GLN A 569 -21.93 13.52 -4.50
CA GLN A 569 -20.50 13.28 -4.34
C GLN A 569 -19.93 12.70 -5.64
N VAL A 570 -18.91 13.35 -6.20
CA VAL A 570 -18.25 12.84 -7.41
C VAL A 570 -16.74 12.90 -7.29
N PHE A 571 -16.14 11.72 -7.22
CA PHE A 571 -14.70 11.55 -7.13
C PHE A 571 -13.99 11.80 -8.46
N PRO A 572 -12.76 12.33 -8.44
CA PRO A 572 -11.93 12.49 -9.62
C PRO A 572 -11.35 11.15 -10.09
N ASP A 573 -11.02 11.07 -11.38
CA ASP A 573 -10.15 10.02 -11.90
C ASP A 573 -8.69 10.37 -11.57
N ILE A 574 -7.93 9.44 -11.01
CA ILE A 574 -6.49 9.60 -10.75
C ILE A 574 -5.72 8.83 -11.84
N ILE A 575 -4.78 9.48 -12.50
CA ILE A 575 -4.01 8.91 -13.62
C ILE A 575 -2.54 8.88 -13.22
N LEU A 576 -1.93 7.69 -13.25
CA LEU A 576 -0.53 7.50 -12.93
C LEU A 576 0.33 7.70 -14.18
N LEU A 577 1.20 8.71 -14.12
CA LEU A 577 2.13 9.08 -15.18
C LEU A 577 3.40 8.23 -15.08
N PRO A 578 3.94 7.72 -16.21
CA PRO A 578 5.12 6.85 -16.24
C PRO A 578 6.41 7.66 -16.03
N VAL A 579 6.57 8.19 -14.81
CA VAL A 579 7.69 9.05 -14.42
C VAL A 579 7.95 8.93 -12.92
N CYS A 580 9.21 9.00 -12.54
CA CYS A 580 9.60 9.27 -11.16
C CYS A 580 9.64 10.80 -10.94
N GLY A 581 8.74 11.30 -10.09
CA GLY A 581 8.45 12.73 -9.96
C GLY A 581 8.25 13.19 -8.52
N SER A 582 8.01 14.49 -8.38
CA SER A 582 7.85 15.18 -7.09
C SER A 582 6.60 16.06 -7.04
N ARG A 583 5.80 16.09 -8.11
CA ARG A 583 4.63 16.97 -8.20
C ARG A 583 3.43 16.21 -8.74
N ALA A 584 2.32 16.31 -8.01
CA ALA A 584 1.02 15.95 -8.55
C ALA A 584 0.36 17.16 -9.22
N ILE A 585 -0.50 16.90 -10.20
CA ILE A 585 -1.11 17.94 -11.04
C ILE A 585 -2.63 17.80 -11.01
N MET A 586 -3.32 18.86 -10.62
CA MET A 586 -4.76 19.00 -10.77
C MET A 586 -4.99 19.49 -12.20
N TRP A 587 -5.27 18.57 -13.13
CA TRP A 587 -5.27 18.89 -14.57
C TRP A 587 -6.59 19.52 -15.01
N GLN A 588 -7.71 18.98 -14.55
CA GLN A 588 -9.02 19.53 -14.82
C GLN A 588 -10.01 19.17 -13.71
N GLU A 589 -10.90 20.10 -13.42
CA GLU A 589 -11.90 20.00 -12.36
C GLU A 589 -13.19 19.30 -12.81
N ILE A 590 -13.49 19.35 -14.11
CA ILE A 590 -14.61 18.66 -14.76
C ILE A 590 -14.21 18.21 -16.17
N THR A 591 -14.96 17.27 -16.72
CA THR A 591 -14.90 16.85 -18.12
C THR A 591 -16.08 17.41 -18.91
N GLY A 592 -15.80 18.09 -20.02
CA GLY A 592 -16.83 18.70 -20.87
C GLY A 592 -17.60 19.84 -20.17
N ARG A 593 -18.89 19.99 -20.53
CA ARG A 593 -19.73 21.11 -20.04
C ARG A 593 -20.55 20.79 -18.80
N LYS A 594 -20.79 19.51 -18.55
CA LYS A 594 -21.58 19.06 -17.41
C LYS A 594 -20.75 19.22 -16.15
N ARG A 595 -21.25 20.00 -15.18
CA ARG A 595 -20.54 20.29 -13.93
C ARG A 595 -20.50 19.10 -12.96
N ASN A 596 -21.25 18.04 -13.24
CA ASN A 596 -21.29 16.81 -12.46
C ASN A 596 -20.42 15.68 -13.02
N THR A 597 -19.41 15.99 -13.84
CA THR A 597 -18.43 15.01 -14.33
C THR A 597 -17.17 14.96 -13.48
N PRO A 598 -16.46 13.81 -13.43
CA PRO A 598 -15.20 13.68 -12.71
C PRO A 598 -14.12 14.67 -13.21
N GLY A 599 -13.33 15.18 -12.28
CA GLY A 599 -12.05 15.83 -12.56
C GLY A 599 -10.94 14.81 -12.84
N ARG A 600 -9.73 15.28 -13.17
CA ARG A 600 -8.55 14.43 -13.42
C ARG A 600 -7.36 14.92 -12.62
N PHE A 601 -6.85 14.05 -11.77
CA PHE A 601 -5.61 14.25 -11.03
C PHE A 601 -4.52 13.40 -11.65
N LEU A 602 -3.37 13.99 -11.90
CA LEU A 602 -2.22 13.30 -12.45
C LEU A 602 -1.19 13.12 -11.35
N PHE A 603 -0.77 11.89 -11.14
CA PHE A 603 0.23 11.51 -10.15
C PHE A 603 1.42 10.88 -10.85
N PRO A 604 2.67 11.19 -10.47
CA PRO A 604 3.79 10.34 -10.87
C PRO A 604 3.60 8.94 -10.28
N VAL A 605 3.80 7.90 -11.09
CA VAL A 605 3.71 6.50 -10.64
C VAL A 605 4.76 6.18 -9.58
N LEU A 606 5.90 6.88 -9.62
CA LEU A 606 6.96 6.80 -8.63
C LEU A 606 7.20 8.19 -8.03
N THR A 607 7.14 8.34 -6.71
CA THR A 607 7.44 9.58 -6.01
C THR A 607 8.03 9.31 -4.64
N GLU A 608 9.11 10.01 -4.31
CA GLU A 608 9.71 9.96 -2.97
C GLU A 608 9.22 11.10 -2.07
N GLU A 609 8.31 11.94 -2.57
CA GLU A 609 7.64 12.98 -1.82
C GLU A 609 6.50 12.42 -0.96
N ASN A 610 6.06 13.19 0.04
CA ASN A 610 4.96 12.79 0.91
C ASN A 610 3.62 12.77 0.15
N LEU A 611 3.06 11.57 -0.06
CA LEU A 611 1.80 11.34 -0.76
C LEU A 611 0.63 12.19 -0.22
N GLU A 612 0.47 12.24 1.11
CA GLU A 612 -0.62 12.99 1.75
C GLU A 612 -0.47 14.50 1.48
N GLY A 613 0.75 15.05 1.56
CA GLY A 613 1.04 16.44 1.24
C GLY A 613 0.73 16.78 -0.22
N MET A 614 1.08 15.90 -1.16
CA MET A 614 0.74 16.07 -2.58
C MET A 614 -0.77 16.06 -2.81
N LEU A 615 -1.50 15.17 -2.13
CA LEU A 615 -2.96 15.11 -2.19
C LEU A 615 -3.63 16.34 -1.59
N VAL A 616 -3.17 16.84 -0.43
CA VAL A 616 -3.66 18.09 0.17
C VAL A 616 -3.51 19.24 -0.82
N GLU A 617 -2.37 19.30 -1.51
CA GLU A 617 -2.11 20.32 -2.52
C GLU A 617 -3.08 20.25 -3.71
N LEU A 618 -3.34 19.04 -4.22
CA LEU A 618 -4.33 18.81 -5.27
C LEU A 618 -5.72 19.22 -4.83
N PHE A 619 -6.12 18.84 -3.62
CA PHE A 619 -7.44 19.09 -3.05
C PHE A 619 -7.71 20.58 -2.92
N GLY A 620 -6.75 21.35 -2.39
CA GLY A 620 -6.85 22.80 -2.32
C GLY A 620 -7.00 23.45 -3.70
N ARG A 621 -6.19 23.03 -4.69
CA ARG A 621 -6.29 23.54 -6.06
C ARG A 621 -7.61 23.16 -6.72
N PHE A 622 -8.04 21.91 -6.57
CA PHE A 622 -9.29 21.39 -7.11
C PHE A 622 -10.49 22.15 -6.57
N ARG A 623 -10.56 22.33 -5.25
CA ARG A 623 -11.65 23.08 -4.61
C ARG A 623 -11.77 24.51 -5.14
N TRP A 624 -10.63 25.18 -5.31
CA TRP A 624 -10.60 26.54 -5.86
C TRP A 624 -11.13 26.57 -7.30
N GLU A 625 -10.60 25.72 -8.18
CA GLU A 625 -10.99 25.72 -9.60
C GLU A 625 -12.42 25.21 -9.80
N LEU A 626 -12.85 24.20 -9.06
CA LEU A 626 -14.24 23.72 -9.10
C LEU A 626 -15.21 24.84 -8.69
N CYS A 627 -14.90 25.60 -7.64
CA CYS A 627 -15.72 26.75 -7.24
C CYS A 627 -15.77 27.79 -8.37
N ARG A 628 -14.64 28.13 -9.00
CA ARG A 628 -14.61 29.06 -10.14
C ARG A 628 -15.49 28.57 -11.30
N THR A 629 -15.40 27.28 -11.64
CA THR A 629 -16.17 26.68 -12.73
C THR A 629 -17.67 26.63 -12.43
N ILE A 630 -18.06 26.36 -11.18
CA ILE A 630 -19.47 26.39 -10.74
C ILE A 630 -20.04 27.82 -10.81
N GLN A 631 -19.28 28.82 -10.36
CA GLN A 631 -19.75 30.21 -10.34
C GLN A 631 -19.71 30.86 -11.74
N GLY A 632 -18.93 30.32 -12.69
CA GLY A 632 -18.84 30.84 -14.04
C GLY A 632 -18.38 32.30 -14.03
N THR A 633 -19.10 33.20 -14.69
CA THR A 633 -18.76 34.63 -14.75
C THR A 633 -18.84 35.36 -13.40
N ALA A 634 -19.58 34.80 -12.44
CA ALA A 634 -19.76 35.39 -11.10
C ALA A 634 -18.66 34.98 -10.10
N TRP A 635 -17.63 34.23 -10.53
CA TRP A 635 -16.60 33.67 -9.62
C TRP A 635 -15.85 34.71 -8.77
N ASN A 636 -15.76 35.95 -9.25
CA ASN A 636 -15.13 37.08 -8.56
C ASN A 636 -16.13 38.22 -8.28
N ASN A 637 -17.43 37.93 -8.21
CA ASN A 637 -18.44 38.93 -7.89
C ASN A 637 -18.91 38.75 -6.46
N ILE A 638 -18.59 39.70 -5.59
CA ILE A 638 -18.96 39.68 -4.16
C ILE A 638 -20.49 39.73 -3.94
N GLN A 639 -21.27 40.21 -4.92
CA GLN A 639 -22.73 40.16 -4.87
C GLN A 639 -23.27 38.72 -4.86
N TYR A 640 -22.47 37.76 -5.34
CA TYR A 640 -22.74 36.34 -5.29
C TYR A 640 -21.70 35.68 -4.36
N PRO A 641 -22.00 35.59 -3.05
CA PRO A 641 -21.04 35.11 -2.07
C PRO A 641 -20.63 33.66 -2.34
N SER A 642 -19.34 33.44 -2.53
CA SER A 642 -18.73 32.13 -2.78
C SER A 642 -17.33 32.10 -2.18
N LEU A 643 -16.74 30.91 -2.07
CA LEU A 643 -15.36 30.77 -1.60
C LEU A 643 -14.43 31.68 -2.39
N THR A 644 -14.52 31.68 -3.72
CA THR A 644 -13.61 32.45 -4.58
C THR A 644 -13.89 33.94 -4.51
N SER A 645 -15.15 34.37 -4.56
CA SER A 645 -15.47 35.81 -4.55
C SER A 645 -15.12 36.48 -3.23
N GLU A 646 -15.45 35.86 -2.09
CA GLU A 646 -15.11 36.40 -0.77
C GLU A 646 -13.61 36.32 -0.48
N TYR A 647 -12.93 35.26 -0.93
CA TYR A 647 -11.49 35.13 -0.72
C TYR A 647 -10.69 36.12 -1.58
N VAL A 648 -11.10 36.37 -2.83
CA VAL A 648 -10.46 37.39 -3.67
C VAL A 648 -10.69 38.79 -3.08
N ASP A 649 -11.90 39.10 -2.62
CA ASP A 649 -12.19 40.37 -1.94
C ASP A 649 -11.30 40.56 -0.69
N TYR A 650 -11.18 39.51 0.13
CA TYR A 650 -10.29 39.47 1.28
C TYR A 650 -8.83 39.79 0.91
N ILE A 651 -8.28 39.14 -0.12
CA ILE A 651 -6.90 39.37 -0.58
C ILE A 651 -6.75 40.76 -1.22
N GLN A 652 -7.77 41.29 -1.89
CA GLN A 652 -7.71 42.60 -2.54
C GLN A 652 -7.77 43.76 -1.53
N PHE A 653 -8.61 43.64 -0.49
CA PHE A 653 -8.89 44.72 0.45
C PHE A 653 -8.27 44.54 1.84
N TYR A 654 -7.37 43.57 2.03
CA TYR A 654 -6.75 43.27 3.32
C TYR A 654 -6.11 44.48 4.03
N GLN A 655 -5.56 45.45 3.28
CA GLN A 655 -4.94 46.65 3.86
C GLN A 655 -5.94 47.52 4.63
N LYS A 656 -7.19 47.60 4.15
CA LYS A 656 -8.28 48.37 4.77
C LYS A 656 -9.07 47.58 5.80
N ASN A 657 -8.83 46.27 5.90
CA ASN A 657 -9.54 45.40 6.83
C ASN A 657 -9.16 45.73 8.29
N ARG A 658 -10.17 45.97 9.14
CA ARG A 658 -10.01 46.33 10.55
C ARG A 658 -9.76 45.11 11.45
N ASP A 659 -10.16 43.91 11.00
CA ASP A 659 -9.95 42.65 11.74
C ASP A 659 -8.50 42.13 11.65
N LEU A 660 -7.65 42.80 10.85
CA LEU A 660 -6.23 42.49 10.71
C LEU A 660 -5.37 43.54 11.40
N THR A 661 -4.57 43.10 12.38
CA THR A 661 -3.48 43.89 12.96
C THR A 661 -2.39 44.20 11.92
N THR A 662 -1.58 45.24 12.16
CA THR A 662 -0.45 45.61 11.28
C THR A 662 0.50 44.45 11.00
N GLU A 663 0.87 43.67 12.01
CA GLU A 663 1.73 42.48 11.85
C GLU A 663 1.10 41.42 10.94
N LYS A 664 -0.20 41.13 11.11
CA LYS A 664 -0.95 40.19 10.27
C LYS A 664 -1.06 40.66 8.82
N LYS A 665 -1.17 41.97 8.59
CA LYS A 665 -1.16 42.55 7.22
C LYS A 665 0.20 42.34 6.54
N GLU A 666 1.30 42.53 7.25
CA GLU A 666 2.65 42.25 6.70
C GLU A 666 2.86 40.76 6.43
N LYS A 667 2.42 39.86 7.34
CA LYS A 667 2.46 38.41 7.09
C LYS A 667 1.65 38.00 5.86
N LEU A 668 0.46 38.57 5.68
CA LEU A 668 -0.38 38.30 4.51
C LEU A 668 0.27 38.84 3.23
N LYS A 669 0.87 40.04 3.27
CA LYS A 669 1.65 40.58 2.14
C LYS A 669 2.80 39.64 1.75
N ALA A 670 3.53 39.10 2.72
CA ALA A 670 4.58 38.10 2.47
C ALA A 670 4.01 36.79 1.90
N GLN A 671 2.82 36.36 2.32
CA GLN A 671 2.13 35.20 1.76
C GLN A 671 1.66 35.43 0.31
N ILE A 672 1.13 36.61 0.00
CA ILE A 672 0.77 37.00 -1.38
C ILE A 672 2.00 36.99 -2.28
N ALA A 673 3.13 37.48 -1.79
CA ALA A 673 4.40 37.40 -2.50
C ALA A 673 4.84 35.95 -2.75
N ARG A 674 4.71 35.06 -1.76
CA ARG A 674 4.98 33.61 -1.91
C ARG A 674 4.06 32.95 -2.94
N GLY A 675 2.79 33.32 -2.97
CA GLY A 675 1.82 32.89 -3.99
C GLY A 675 2.03 33.57 -5.36
N ARG A 676 3.07 34.39 -5.54
CA ARG A 676 3.37 35.14 -6.77
C ARG A 676 2.20 36.02 -7.25
N GLY A 677 1.38 36.50 -6.32
CA GLY A 677 0.16 37.27 -6.62
C GLY A 677 -0.99 36.43 -7.19
N ASN A 678 -0.87 35.11 -7.29
CA ASN A 678 -1.96 34.23 -7.69
C ASN A 678 -2.83 33.89 -6.47
N ASN A 679 -4.08 34.38 -6.47
CA ASN A 679 -5.03 34.15 -5.39
C ASN A 679 -5.26 32.67 -5.08
N ARG A 680 -5.19 31.78 -6.09
CA ARG A 680 -5.29 30.33 -5.89
C ARG A 680 -4.15 29.78 -5.04
N GLU A 681 -2.92 30.17 -5.33
CA GLU A 681 -1.75 29.68 -4.58
C GLU A 681 -1.71 30.30 -3.17
N VAL A 682 -2.23 31.52 -3.00
CA VAL A 682 -2.43 32.12 -1.67
C VAL A 682 -3.48 31.38 -0.86
N PHE A 683 -4.61 31.03 -1.48
CA PHE A 683 -5.64 30.16 -0.90
C PHE A 683 -5.09 28.79 -0.53
N LEU A 684 -4.28 28.20 -1.40
CA LEU A 684 -3.69 26.89 -1.17
C LEU A 684 -2.85 26.86 0.11
N ILE A 685 -2.05 27.91 0.37
CA ILE A 685 -1.26 28.02 1.62
C ILE A 685 -2.18 28.00 2.85
N ASP A 686 -3.28 28.74 2.81
CA ASP A 686 -4.24 28.78 3.92
C ASP A 686 -5.00 27.45 4.05
N TYR A 687 -5.39 26.82 2.94
CA TYR A 687 -6.03 25.51 2.91
C TYR A 687 -5.14 24.42 3.51
N ILE A 688 -3.86 24.36 3.13
CA ILE A 688 -2.89 23.41 3.71
C ILE A 688 -2.84 23.59 5.23
N ALA A 689 -2.71 24.83 5.72
CA ALA A 689 -2.68 25.08 7.16
C ALA A 689 -4.00 24.70 7.85
N TRP A 690 -5.14 24.88 7.18
CA TRP A 690 -6.46 24.48 7.67
C TRP A 690 -6.56 22.98 7.90
N VAL A 691 -6.27 22.18 6.88
CA VAL A 691 -6.49 20.73 6.91
C VAL A 691 -5.34 19.93 7.55
N THR A 692 -4.17 20.54 7.78
CA THR A 692 -3.05 19.87 8.45
C THR A 692 -2.81 20.32 9.89
N ARG A 693 -3.19 21.56 10.26
CA ARG A 693 -2.88 22.14 11.57
C ARG A 693 -4.12 22.61 12.33
N GLU A 694 -4.97 23.43 11.71
CA GLU A 694 -6.12 24.02 12.41
C GLU A 694 -7.16 22.96 12.84
N TYR A 695 -7.32 21.86 12.09
CA TYR A 695 -8.19 20.75 12.50
C TYR A 695 -7.77 20.09 13.84
N ARG A 696 -6.48 20.19 14.21
CA ARG A 696 -5.93 19.74 15.51
C ARG A 696 -6.01 20.81 16.59
N GLY A 697 -6.56 22.00 16.28
CA GLY A 697 -6.60 23.15 17.17
C GLY A 697 -5.31 23.99 17.17
N GLU A 698 -4.36 23.74 16.26
CA GLU A 698 -3.17 24.57 16.11
C GLU A 698 -3.45 25.85 15.30
N ILE A 699 -3.55 26.98 15.99
CA ILE A 699 -3.86 28.29 15.41
C ILE A 699 -2.69 28.79 14.55
N ARG A 700 -2.89 28.87 13.23
CA ARG A 700 -1.93 29.37 12.23
C ARG A 700 -2.49 30.49 11.37
N LEU A 701 -3.78 30.42 11.04
CA LEU A 701 -4.47 31.35 10.19
C LEU A 701 -4.84 32.64 10.94
N ASN A 702 -5.04 33.72 10.18
CA ASN A 702 -5.66 34.91 10.75
C ASN A 702 -7.19 34.74 10.87
N LYS A 703 -7.84 35.69 11.54
CA LYS A 703 -9.28 35.63 11.84
C LYS A 703 -10.14 35.52 10.56
N VAL A 704 -9.79 36.30 9.53
CA VAL A 704 -10.57 36.39 8.29
C VAL A 704 -10.42 35.12 7.46
N ALA A 705 -9.18 34.66 7.23
CA ALA A 705 -8.91 33.41 6.50
C ALA A 705 -9.57 32.20 7.17
N ARG A 706 -9.50 32.13 8.52
CA ARG A 706 -10.17 31.08 9.30
C ARG A 706 -11.69 31.10 9.13
N ALA A 707 -12.31 32.27 9.20
CA ALA A 707 -13.77 32.39 9.01
C ALA A 707 -14.21 31.99 7.60
N LEU A 708 -13.42 32.32 6.57
CA LEU A 708 -13.69 31.91 5.19
C LEU A 708 -13.59 30.38 5.03
N LEU A 709 -12.51 29.77 5.53
CA LEU A 709 -12.33 28.32 5.48
C LEU A 709 -13.37 27.59 6.31
N ALA A 710 -13.70 28.06 7.51
CA ALA A 710 -14.78 27.48 8.33
C ALA A 710 -16.15 27.54 7.63
N SER A 711 -16.39 28.54 6.77
CA SER A 711 -17.65 28.71 6.04
C SER A 711 -17.77 27.80 4.81
N TYR A 712 -16.67 27.60 4.09
CA TYR A 712 -16.67 26.93 2.78
C TYR A 712 -15.94 25.58 2.75
N VAL A 713 -15.17 25.29 3.78
CA VAL A 713 -14.40 24.06 4.01
C VAL A 713 -14.65 23.59 5.45
N PRO A 714 -15.92 23.34 5.82
CA PRO A 714 -16.24 22.95 7.19
C PRO A 714 -15.62 21.60 7.53
N PHE A 715 -15.09 21.47 8.76
CA PHE A 715 -14.67 20.17 9.27
C PHE A 715 -15.89 19.27 9.55
N PRO A 716 -15.73 17.94 9.62
CA PRO A 716 -16.77 17.06 10.11
C PRO A 716 -17.25 17.43 11.51
N LYS A 717 -18.53 17.16 11.81
CA LYS A 717 -19.15 17.43 13.12
C LYS A 717 -18.27 17.06 14.32
N ALA A 718 -17.72 15.84 14.32
CA ALA A 718 -16.86 15.35 15.40
C ALA A 718 -15.57 16.18 15.61
N ILE A 719 -15.02 16.77 14.56
CA ILE A 719 -13.86 17.66 14.65
C ILE A 719 -14.32 19.06 15.06
N ARG A 720 -15.42 19.57 14.48
CA ARG A 720 -15.99 20.89 14.82
C ARG A 720 -16.26 21.01 16.32
N GLU A 721 -16.93 20.01 16.92
CA GLU A 721 -17.26 19.99 18.35
C GLU A 721 -16.01 20.06 19.24
N LYS A 722 -14.91 19.42 18.82
CA LYS A 722 -13.63 19.47 19.54
C LYS A 722 -12.97 20.85 19.45
N VAL A 723 -12.83 21.41 18.24
CA VAL A 723 -12.10 22.67 18.04
C VAL A 723 -12.88 23.89 18.51
N THR A 724 -14.21 23.87 18.45
CA THR A 724 -15.09 24.97 18.92
C THR A 724 -15.08 25.16 20.43
N SER A 725 -14.49 24.25 21.20
CA SER A 725 -14.14 24.49 22.61
C SER A 725 -13.28 25.75 22.79
N GLN A 726 -12.49 26.12 21.77
CA GLN A 726 -11.76 27.38 21.77
C GLN A 726 -12.62 28.50 21.14
N PRO A 727 -12.75 29.67 21.80
CA PRO A 727 -13.62 30.76 21.33
C PRO A 727 -13.33 31.24 19.90
N ILE A 728 -12.07 31.19 19.46
CA ILE A 728 -11.63 31.65 18.14
C ILE A 728 -12.23 30.77 17.02
N PHE A 729 -12.39 29.47 17.26
CA PHE A 729 -13.05 28.57 16.31
C PHE A 729 -14.56 28.69 16.38
N ALA A 730 -15.15 28.82 17.59
CA ALA A 730 -16.59 29.06 17.74
C ALA A 730 -17.04 30.31 16.97
N GLU A 731 -16.28 31.40 17.07
CA GLU A 731 -16.58 32.62 16.30
C GLU A 731 -16.52 32.40 14.78
N ALA A 732 -15.53 31.64 14.30
CA ALA A 732 -15.33 31.35 12.88
C ALA A 732 -16.47 30.50 12.27
N PHE A 733 -17.01 29.53 13.01
CA PHE A 733 -18.07 28.63 12.53
C PHE A 733 -19.48 29.24 12.58
N ASN A 734 -19.68 30.43 13.16
CA ASN A 734 -21.01 31.07 13.27
C ASN A 734 -21.72 31.30 11.92
N LYS A 735 -20.97 31.62 10.85
CA LYS A 735 -21.56 31.79 9.51
C LYS A 735 -22.03 30.44 8.96
N PHE A 736 -21.19 29.42 9.06
CA PHE A 736 -21.49 28.05 8.63
C PHE A 736 -22.74 27.50 9.35
N GLU A 737 -22.79 27.56 10.69
CA GLU A 737 -23.91 26.99 11.45
C GLU A 737 -25.25 27.66 11.14
N ARG A 738 -25.25 28.98 10.90
CA ARG A 738 -26.46 29.71 10.45
C ARG A 738 -26.92 29.23 9.08
N GLN A 739 -26.01 29.09 8.13
CA GLN A 739 -26.32 28.61 6.77
C GLN A 739 -26.81 27.16 6.80
N ARG A 740 -26.14 26.30 7.56
CA ARG A 740 -26.51 24.89 7.76
C ARG A 740 -27.90 24.75 8.36
N THR A 741 -28.18 25.47 9.45
CA THR A 741 -29.50 25.44 10.11
C THR A 741 -30.62 25.91 9.16
N HIS A 742 -30.36 26.94 8.37
CA HIS A 742 -31.30 27.40 7.35
C HIS A 742 -31.55 26.32 6.29
N LYS A 743 -30.49 25.67 5.78
CA LYS A 743 -30.60 24.61 4.78
C LYS A 743 -31.34 23.38 5.28
N VAL A 744 -31.08 22.95 6.52
CA VAL A 744 -31.83 21.84 7.15
C VAL A 744 -33.32 22.17 7.23
N ARG A 745 -33.69 23.37 7.69
CA ARG A 745 -35.10 23.79 7.75
C ARG A 745 -35.75 23.87 6.37
N GLU A 746 -35.03 24.40 5.37
CA GLU A 746 -35.49 24.47 3.99
C GLU A 746 -35.81 23.07 3.45
N LEU A 747 -34.90 22.11 3.63
CA LEU A 747 -35.07 20.73 3.17
C LEU A 747 -36.19 20.01 3.92
N GLU A 748 -36.29 20.15 5.24
CA GLU A 748 -37.39 19.56 6.03
C GLU A 748 -38.76 20.09 5.59
N MET A 749 -38.87 21.38 5.26
CA MET A 749 -40.11 21.95 4.75
C MET A 749 -40.47 21.39 3.36
N ARG A 750 -39.48 21.20 2.47
CA ARG A 750 -39.73 20.59 1.15
C ARG A 750 -40.11 19.12 1.24
N ILE A 751 -39.41 18.36 2.08
CA ILE A 751 -39.73 16.94 2.34
C ILE A 751 -41.18 16.80 2.80
N ARG A 752 -41.61 17.61 3.77
CA ARG A 752 -43.02 17.62 4.23
C ARG A 752 -44.01 18.04 3.13
N ALA A 753 -43.62 18.92 2.22
CA ALA A 753 -44.47 19.31 1.10
C ALA A 753 -44.65 18.15 0.11
N LEU A 754 -43.57 17.43 -0.22
CA LEU A 754 -43.61 16.23 -1.06
C LEU A 754 -44.47 15.13 -0.42
N GLU A 755 -44.29 14.86 0.88
CA GLU A 755 -45.10 13.89 1.62
C GLU A 755 -46.60 14.26 1.60
N LYS A 756 -46.92 15.56 1.76
CA LYS A 756 -48.31 16.06 1.71
C LYS A 756 -48.94 15.90 0.32
N ASP A 757 -48.14 16.06 -0.72
CA ASP A 757 -48.57 15.89 -2.11
C ASP A 757 -48.65 14.40 -2.53
N GLY A 758 -48.39 13.47 -1.59
CA GLY A 758 -48.47 12.02 -1.81
C GLY A 758 -47.28 11.46 -2.59
N VAL A 759 -46.18 12.21 -2.69
CA VAL A 759 -44.95 11.82 -3.38
C VAL A 759 -44.01 11.09 -2.42
N THR A 760 -43.52 9.92 -2.82
CA THR A 760 -42.46 9.21 -2.09
C THR A 760 -41.16 10.01 -2.19
N VAL A 761 -40.59 10.39 -1.06
CA VAL A 761 -39.37 11.19 -0.99
C VAL A 761 -38.18 10.35 -1.49
N PRO A 762 -37.44 10.80 -2.51
CA PRO A 762 -36.29 10.05 -3.01
C PRO A 762 -35.13 9.99 -2.00
N ASP A 763 -34.41 8.87 -1.97
CA ASP A 763 -33.27 8.66 -1.07
C ASP A 763 -32.20 9.75 -1.21
N VAL A 764 -31.91 10.19 -2.44
CA VAL A 764 -30.94 11.27 -2.71
C VAL A 764 -31.28 12.60 -2.05
N VAL A 765 -32.57 12.86 -1.78
CA VAL A 765 -33.04 14.05 -1.05
C VAL A 765 -32.82 13.85 0.45
N MET A 766 -33.04 12.64 0.96
CA MET A 766 -32.78 12.28 2.36
C MET A 766 -31.27 12.27 2.68
N GLU A 767 -30.43 11.73 1.80
CA GLU A 767 -28.97 11.80 1.89
C GLU A 767 -28.46 13.26 1.93
N THR A 768 -29.11 14.13 1.15
CA THR A 768 -28.81 15.56 1.17
C THR A 768 -29.16 16.20 2.52
N LEU A 769 -30.28 15.80 3.14
CA LEU A 769 -30.63 16.25 4.48
C LEU A 769 -29.60 15.77 5.51
N GLU A 770 -29.18 14.50 5.44
CA GLU A 770 -28.16 13.91 6.31
C GLU A 770 -26.81 14.61 6.15
N PHE A 771 -26.41 14.94 4.93
CA PHE A 771 -25.20 15.74 4.65
C PHE A 771 -25.17 17.06 5.43
N TYR A 772 -26.29 17.76 5.56
CA TYR A 772 -26.36 19.01 6.33
C TYR A 772 -26.60 18.80 7.84
N LYS A 773 -27.16 17.66 8.26
CA LYS A 773 -27.41 17.34 9.68
C LYS A 773 -26.19 16.79 10.38
N ASP A 774 -25.57 15.77 9.80
CA ASP A 774 -24.67 14.86 10.49
C ASP A 774 -23.22 14.92 10.01
N LYS A 775 -22.95 15.50 8.83
CA LYS A 775 -21.59 15.72 8.35
C LYS A 775 -20.98 17.06 8.79
#